data_AF-A0A1F9WC51-F1
#
_entry.id   AF-A0A1F9WC51-F1
#
_cell.length_a   1.000
_cell.length_b   1.000
_cell.length_c   1.000
_cell.angle_alpha   90.00
_cell.angle_beta   90.00
_cell.angle_gamma   90.00
#
_symmetry.space_group_name_H-M   'P 1'
#
loop_
_entity.id
_entity.type
_entity.pdbx_description
1 polymer ?
#
loop_
_entity_poly.entity_id
_entity_poly.type
_entity_poly.pdbx_seq_one_letter_code
_entity_poly.pdbx_strand_id
1 'polypeptide(L)'
;MRFLLEPGDHAVARPCAPGEPGPGDLALLVKWLHGRPSGYVIHRVLVNFSLAGRQVLLTKGDANLLLDLPPSAFQPIARIVSIVRGGRIWSARPGLSWPFACAYSFAAGKILSVWVFLVFYLFAAAAFFLPRYFSGLLNALYLYWETRLYPAAVDLAARVVRPSEPGGAAPVSVVLKSGRIRADETWSGRIVVADYLVVDRGVRVSLLPGTELIFERREPGFFPVVRVGTDGQMSELESASAKILVYGSFSAQGSAKDPVIFTGPSFGGLHALGAGKIKLESCRSQRSAACVLSGRDDARIDIRSCEFVDCAGGLEVSGRASLAALNSRISGSAGHGLKITGQASAAVNGSHVRACAGPGIEVSGSSFAAFSGTDVEDCNDGISAAGEAGIFMKNCRFSGNTCHGAVLSGAAGFSAEAAVFSLNSGGVTAKVHNTVRLADCVAEENSGTGIVLESVGMPFIEAVAFSGGKPVIKDGGVIKGLLPKRRPDVFKVEIRKRGPVSLYALVPGSGPRALLLDGDSAAACRVTGINTSLPAVAADARPLARLLFRFAAATALRPGFSALYRLFYLSALPVARVLLTIPGVKALYLYRGMAAKGWVPGLSDIDLACVLNPSGPAEDYFLYSKLCSRLRLLKAVFPFMGEVMFATAGDFAAFFNCWGVKGAEFSTSSRLLSGSPVPLQLQPPAAGPGDFTEAFYAYTLLMRHFLVPGLPRAFSRRNCLKNMVDTKRYLAPPSPERVSRSAYARLLGLPLENFMSVDCGDAAYEAFLALHQSAGEFGGQIAAAGSPAAGGWFNKVCRALAEDCGLSLGVILDPLYRVYVVVPDLAAHDRQAYLRACAALCRAQAGSPLLGASPLVLTQSAFALLCGLPYLNNPVFSLDMCIDGQPSGLNPEYGGIYRYNLAYKGTVLPPAQLRDTASLAARHFCASWRSLWPGMPPHYFYTRALGLRLLLEKGLALPFSRPGGFSPVLDSIRGDTHVPSWEEYLAGGADAVNYRFIAEYTTDLGHLANAG
;
A
#
# COMPACT_ATOMS: atom_id res chain seq x y z
N MET A 1 37.76 -27.24 8.19
CA MET A 1 37.65 -28.26 7.14
C MET A 1 36.22 -28.35 6.63
N ARG A 2 35.62 -27.23 6.21
CA ARG A 2 34.18 -27.09 5.93
C ARG A 2 33.66 -28.02 4.83
N PHE A 3 34.53 -28.48 3.93
CA PHE A 3 34.21 -29.44 2.87
C PHE A 3 34.61 -30.89 3.19
N LEU A 4 35.42 -31.09 4.23
CA LEU A 4 35.97 -32.40 4.60
C LEU A 4 35.30 -32.94 5.87
N LEU A 5 35.01 -32.07 6.83
CA LEU A 5 34.18 -32.27 8.01
C LEU A 5 32.98 -31.33 7.97
N GLU A 6 31.78 -31.88 8.07
CA GLU A 6 30.54 -31.14 8.23
C GLU A 6 30.18 -31.08 9.72
N PRO A 7 29.58 -29.99 10.22
CA PRO A 7 29.02 -29.98 11.57
C PRO A 7 28.08 -31.19 11.76
N GLY A 8 28.28 -31.95 12.84
CA GLY A 8 27.52 -33.17 13.14
C GLY A 8 28.23 -34.46 12.76
N ASP A 9 29.35 -34.37 12.03
CA ASP A 9 30.22 -35.51 11.79
C ASP A 9 30.81 -36.04 13.11
N HIS A 10 30.86 -37.37 13.27
CA HIS A 10 31.62 -37.99 14.35
C HIS A 10 32.98 -38.44 13.82
N ALA A 11 34.04 -37.74 14.23
CA ALA A 11 35.41 -38.13 13.90
C ALA A 11 35.89 -39.23 14.87
N VAL A 12 36.20 -40.42 14.37
CA VAL A 12 36.79 -41.50 15.16
C VAL A 12 38.29 -41.25 15.22
N ALA A 13 38.79 -40.93 16.40
CA ALA A 13 40.18 -40.62 16.66
C ALA A 13 40.89 -41.81 17.31
N ARG A 14 42.07 -42.17 16.79
CA ARG A 14 42.98 -43.15 17.39
C ARG A 14 44.14 -42.41 18.06
N PRO A 15 44.38 -42.57 19.37
CA PRO A 15 45.55 -41.98 20.03
C PRO A 15 46.83 -42.28 19.25
N CYS A 16 47.73 -41.30 19.15
CA CYS A 16 48.97 -41.44 18.39
C CYS A 16 50.12 -40.65 19.02
N ALA A 17 51.36 -41.12 18.86
CA ALA A 17 52.53 -40.35 19.25
C ALA A 17 52.68 -39.08 18.38
N PRO A 18 53.36 -38.00 18.83
CA PRO A 18 53.50 -36.78 18.04
C PRO A 18 54.14 -36.96 16.66
N GLY A 19 55.01 -37.96 16.48
CA GLY A 19 55.62 -38.30 15.19
C GLY A 19 54.78 -39.19 14.27
N GLU A 20 53.66 -39.75 14.73
CA GLU A 20 52.83 -40.67 13.92
C GLU A 20 52.05 -40.01 12.77
N PRO A 21 51.43 -38.82 12.94
CA PRO A 21 50.64 -38.21 11.88
C PRO A 21 51.52 -37.84 10.67
N GLY A 22 51.21 -38.42 9.50
CA GLY A 22 51.93 -38.15 8.25
C GLY A 22 51.30 -37.02 7.42
N PRO A 23 51.98 -36.52 6.38
CA PRO A 23 51.39 -35.55 5.43
C PRO A 23 50.06 -36.04 4.85
N GLY A 24 49.03 -35.22 4.98
CA GLY A 24 47.66 -35.50 4.56
C GLY A 24 46.77 -36.13 5.63
N ASP A 25 47.32 -36.64 6.74
CA ASP A 25 46.50 -37.15 7.84
C ASP A 25 45.68 -36.03 8.50
N LEU A 26 44.53 -36.41 9.06
CA LEU A 26 43.77 -35.56 9.97
C LEU A 26 44.25 -35.81 11.39
N ALA A 27 44.73 -34.77 12.07
CA ALA A 27 45.17 -34.83 13.45
C ALA A 27 44.20 -34.08 14.36
N LEU A 28 43.80 -34.72 15.46
CA LEU A 28 43.14 -34.10 16.59
C LEU A 28 44.22 -33.46 17.47
N LEU A 29 44.17 -32.14 17.58
CA LEU A 29 45.11 -31.35 18.35
C LEU A 29 44.42 -30.78 19.59
N VAL A 30 45.08 -30.84 20.75
CA VAL A 30 44.64 -30.12 21.95
C VAL A 30 45.09 -28.68 21.84
N LYS A 31 44.16 -27.73 22.05
CA LYS A 31 44.44 -26.30 22.19
C LYS A 31 44.76 -25.99 23.65
N TRP A 32 45.95 -25.51 23.93
CA TRP A 32 46.37 -25.08 25.26
C TRP A 32 46.15 -23.57 25.45
N LEU A 33 45.59 -23.18 26.59
CA LEU A 33 45.47 -21.78 27.01
C LEU A 33 45.92 -21.70 28.47
N HIS A 34 46.93 -20.87 28.76
CA HIS A 34 47.53 -20.74 30.09
C HIS A 34 47.95 -22.08 30.73
N GLY A 35 48.55 -22.98 29.93
CA GLY A 35 49.00 -24.29 30.39
C GLY A 35 47.88 -25.30 30.67
N ARG A 36 46.62 -25.00 30.32
CA ARG A 36 45.49 -25.91 30.47
C ARG A 36 44.84 -26.23 29.11
N PRO A 37 44.27 -27.43 28.92
CA PRO A 37 43.48 -27.73 27.73
C PRO A 37 42.26 -26.81 27.69
N SER A 38 42.10 -26.09 26.60
CA SER A 38 40.99 -25.15 26.34
C SER A 38 40.03 -25.67 25.27
N GLY A 39 40.39 -26.74 24.57
CA GLY A 39 39.55 -27.37 23.55
C GLY A 39 40.36 -28.28 22.63
N TYR A 40 39.68 -28.80 21.60
CA TYR A 40 40.28 -29.62 20.57
C TYR A 40 40.01 -29.01 19.20
N VAL A 41 40.94 -29.19 18.26
CA VAL A 41 40.76 -28.82 16.85
C VAL A 41 41.20 -29.98 15.97
N ILE A 42 40.54 -30.18 14.83
CA ILE A 42 40.98 -31.15 13.83
C ILE A 42 41.62 -30.39 12.70
N HIS A 43 42.91 -30.62 12.48
CA HIS A 43 43.68 -30.01 11.41
C HIS A 43 44.22 -31.07 10.46
N ARG A 44 44.50 -30.68 9.22
CA ARG A 44 45.22 -31.54 8.28
C ARG A 44 46.71 -31.31 8.42
N VAL A 45 47.48 -32.39 8.54
CA VAL A 45 48.94 -32.34 8.65
C VAL A 45 49.50 -32.05 7.25
N LEU A 46 50.26 -30.99 7.12
CA LEU A 46 50.94 -30.65 5.87
C LEU A 46 52.32 -31.31 5.84
N VAL A 47 53.08 -31.12 6.92
CA VAL A 47 54.43 -31.67 7.10
C VAL A 47 54.60 -32.00 8.58
N ASN A 48 55.24 -33.13 8.88
CA ASN A 48 55.68 -33.50 10.22
C ASN A 48 57.19 -33.76 10.15
N PHE A 49 57.99 -32.99 10.89
CA PHE A 49 59.46 -33.08 10.84
C PHE A 49 60.09 -32.86 12.21
N SER A 50 61.29 -33.40 12.42
CA SER A 50 62.05 -33.21 13.65
C SER A 50 63.00 -32.02 13.52
N LEU A 51 62.93 -31.07 14.46
CA LEU A 51 63.84 -29.94 14.57
C LEU A 51 64.43 -29.92 15.98
N ALA A 52 65.75 -30.08 16.10
CA ALA A 52 66.46 -30.15 17.38
C ALA A 52 65.87 -31.18 18.38
N GLY A 53 65.52 -32.38 17.89
CA GLY A 53 64.95 -33.46 18.70
C GLY A 53 63.48 -33.29 19.09
N ARG A 54 62.83 -32.18 18.70
CA ARG A 54 61.39 -31.94 18.89
C ARG A 54 60.63 -32.16 17.59
N GLN A 55 59.48 -32.82 17.67
CA GLN A 55 58.58 -32.95 16.51
C GLN A 55 57.83 -31.64 16.30
N VAL A 56 57.83 -31.17 15.05
CA VAL A 56 57.16 -29.95 14.61
C VAL A 56 56.12 -30.36 13.55
N LEU A 57 54.84 -30.13 13.86
CA LEU A 57 53.78 -30.30 12.89
C LEU A 57 53.41 -28.96 12.26
N LEU A 58 53.58 -28.86 10.95
CA LEU A 58 52.94 -27.83 10.16
C LEU A 58 51.54 -28.34 9.78
N THR A 59 50.51 -27.61 10.21
CA THR A 59 49.13 -28.02 9.98
C THR A 59 48.33 -26.93 9.27
N LYS A 60 47.17 -27.32 8.74
CA LYS A 60 46.24 -26.38 8.11
C LYS A 60 44.82 -26.64 8.60
N GLY A 61 44.24 -25.65 9.26
CA GLY A 61 42.81 -25.50 9.43
C GLY A 61 42.18 -24.66 8.31
N ASP A 62 40.86 -24.48 8.31
CA ASP A 62 40.16 -23.74 7.25
C ASP A 62 39.94 -22.27 7.55
N ALA A 63 40.14 -21.85 8.80
CA ALA A 63 39.81 -20.49 9.22
C ALA A 63 40.81 -19.45 8.65
N ASN A 64 42.11 -19.78 8.68
CA ASN A 64 43.19 -18.82 8.46
C ASN A 64 43.72 -18.83 7.00
N LEU A 65 44.11 -17.65 6.51
CA LEU A 65 44.73 -17.47 5.17
C LEU A 65 46.14 -18.05 5.10
N LEU A 66 46.89 -17.90 6.18
CA LEU A 66 48.25 -18.42 6.32
C LEU A 66 48.24 -19.86 6.83
N LEU A 67 49.38 -20.53 6.69
CA LEU A 67 49.66 -21.79 7.36
C LEU A 67 49.51 -21.58 8.87
N ASP A 68 48.90 -22.53 9.57
CA ASP A 68 48.92 -22.53 11.03
C ASP A 68 50.31 -23.04 11.43
N LEU A 69 51.29 -22.12 11.45
CA LEU A 69 52.56 -22.36 12.14
C LEU A 69 52.19 -22.80 13.54
N PRO A 70 52.73 -23.91 14.07
CA PRO A 70 52.33 -24.37 15.39
C PRO A 70 52.62 -23.24 16.39
N PRO A 71 51.62 -22.54 16.97
CA PRO A 71 51.89 -21.90 18.24
C PRO A 71 52.32 -23.04 19.18
N SER A 72 53.17 -22.72 20.15
CA SER A 72 53.56 -23.63 21.25
C SER A 72 52.38 -24.24 22.04
N ALA A 73 51.15 -23.92 21.66
CA ALA A 73 49.88 -24.25 22.27
C ALA A 73 49.07 -25.37 21.57
N PHE A 74 49.55 -26.04 20.51
CA PHE A 74 48.86 -27.21 19.96
C PHE A 74 49.71 -28.49 20.05
N GLN A 75 49.12 -29.55 20.61
CA GLN A 75 49.76 -30.86 20.70
C GLN A 75 48.88 -31.92 20.03
N PRO A 76 49.40 -32.72 19.09
CA PRO A 76 48.66 -33.85 18.54
C PRO A 76 48.44 -34.90 19.62
N ILE A 77 47.21 -35.36 19.76
CA ILE A 77 46.85 -36.42 20.72
C ILE A 77 46.27 -37.65 20.03
N ALA A 78 45.73 -37.51 18.82
CA ALA A 78 45.14 -38.60 18.08
C ALA A 78 45.11 -38.30 16.58
N ARG A 79 45.11 -39.36 15.77
CA ARG A 79 44.85 -39.32 14.34
C ARG A 79 43.40 -39.70 14.07
N ILE A 80 42.69 -38.93 13.24
CA ILE A 80 41.35 -39.31 12.80
C ILE A 80 41.48 -40.44 11.77
N VAL A 81 40.86 -41.58 12.05
CA VAL A 81 40.91 -42.78 11.19
C VAL A 81 39.67 -42.93 10.33
N SER A 82 38.53 -42.46 10.80
CA SER A 82 37.29 -42.42 10.04
C SER A 82 36.39 -41.27 10.49
N ILE A 83 35.45 -40.92 9.63
CA ILE A 83 34.45 -39.88 9.85
C ILE A 83 33.07 -40.52 9.64
N VAL A 84 32.21 -40.49 10.64
CA VAL A 84 30.83 -40.94 10.50
C VAL A 84 29.98 -39.75 10.08
N ARG A 85 29.32 -39.86 8.92
CA ARG A 85 28.39 -38.86 8.38
C ARG A 85 27.15 -39.52 7.83
N GLY A 86 25.97 -39.08 8.25
CA GLY A 86 24.69 -39.60 7.76
C GLY A 86 24.56 -41.12 7.94
N GLY A 87 25.05 -41.65 9.07
CA GLY A 87 25.03 -43.08 9.36
C GLY A 87 26.01 -43.93 8.55
N ARG A 88 26.88 -43.33 7.72
CA ARG A 88 27.93 -44.02 6.95
C ARG A 88 29.31 -43.67 7.47
N ILE A 89 30.23 -44.63 7.44
CA ILE A 89 31.63 -44.45 7.85
C ILE A 89 32.47 -44.08 6.64
N TRP A 90 33.15 -42.95 6.66
CA TRP A 90 34.07 -42.51 5.61
C TRP A 90 35.52 -42.69 6.08
N SER A 91 36.39 -43.15 5.19
CA SER A 91 37.83 -43.24 5.50
C SER A 91 38.43 -41.84 5.61
N ALA A 92 39.17 -41.58 6.70
CA ALA A 92 39.90 -40.32 6.87
C ALA A 92 41.28 -40.33 6.17
N ARG A 93 41.68 -41.45 5.55
CA ARG A 93 42.97 -41.58 4.88
C ARG A 93 43.11 -40.58 3.73
N PRO A 94 44.25 -39.90 3.61
CA PRO A 94 44.50 -39.01 2.47
C PRO A 94 44.57 -39.80 1.17
N GLY A 95 43.82 -39.35 0.14
CA GLY A 95 44.08 -39.75 -1.23
C GLY A 95 45.32 -39.06 -1.80
N LEU A 96 45.83 -39.51 -2.95
CA LEU A 96 47.02 -38.95 -3.63
C LEU A 96 46.91 -37.43 -3.94
N SER A 97 45.70 -36.91 -4.07
CA SER A 97 45.40 -35.50 -4.39
C SER A 97 45.19 -34.59 -3.17
N TRP A 98 45.49 -35.06 -1.95
CA TRP A 98 45.17 -34.31 -0.73
C TRP A 98 45.72 -32.88 -0.65
N PRO A 99 46.93 -32.53 -1.16
CA PRO A 99 47.42 -31.15 -1.10
C PRO A 99 46.54 -30.20 -1.93
N PHE A 100 46.11 -30.65 -3.11
CA PHE A 100 45.19 -29.91 -3.97
C PHE A 100 43.81 -29.78 -3.31
N ALA A 101 43.32 -30.84 -2.67
CA ALA A 101 42.05 -30.81 -1.95
C ALA A 101 42.05 -29.80 -0.79
N CYS A 102 43.19 -29.64 -0.08
CA CYS A 102 43.37 -28.60 0.95
C CYS A 102 43.35 -27.18 0.37
N ALA A 103 44.17 -26.94 -0.66
CA ALA A 103 44.26 -25.63 -1.30
C ALA A 103 42.91 -25.23 -1.90
N TYR A 104 42.24 -26.17 -2.56
CA TYR A 104 40.90 -25.99 -3.10
C TYR A 104 39.88 -25.70 -2.00
N SER A 105 39.84 -26.49 -0.91
CA SER A 105 38.89 -26.27 0.20
C SER A 105 39.02 -24.87 0.79
N PHE A 106 40.25 -24.40 0.96
CA PHE A 106 40.53 -23.06 1.43
C PHE A 106 40.01 -22.00 0.44
N ALA A 107 40.41 -22.10 -0.83
CA ALA A 107 40.02 -21.16 -1.88
C ALA A 107 38.50 -21.11 -2.05
N ALA A 108 37.84 -22.27 -2.16
CA ALA A 108 36.40 -22.39 -2.25
C ALA A 108 35.70 -21.79 -1.02
N GLY A 109 36.23 -21.99 0.18
CA GLY A 109 35.70 -21.41 1.41
C GLY A 109 35.71 -19.88 1.38
N LYS A 110 36.83 -19.27 0.97
CA LYS A 110 36.95 -17.81 0.85
C LYS A 110 36.11 -17.24 -0.29
N ILE A 111 36.06 -17.90 -1.45
CA ILE A 111 35.20 -17.51 -2.57
C ILE A 111 33.73 -17.50 -2.15
N LEU A 112 33.26 -18.57 -1.48
CA LEU A 112 31.89 -18.62 -0.98
C LEU A 112 31.63 -17.53 0.07
N SER A 113 32.57 -17.25 0.98
CA SER A 113 32.42 -16.14 1.93
C SER A 113 32.32 -14.79 1.22
N VAL A 114 33.20 -14.49 0.26
CA VAL A 114 33.16 -13.26 -0.54
C VAL A 114 31.84 -13.15 -1.30
N TRP A 115 31.37 -14.25 -1.89
CA TRP A 115 30.10 -14.27 -2.60
C TRP A 115 28.91 -13.97 -1.68
N VAL A 116 28.89 -14.53 -0.46
CA VAL A 116 27.87 -14.21 0.54
C VAL A 116 27.89 -12.73 0.90
N PHE A 117 29.07 -12.16 1.18
CA PHE A 117 29.19 -10.73 1.47
C PHE A 117 28.75 -9.85 0.29
N LEU A 118 29.15 -10.19 -0.94
CA LEU A 118 28.76 -9.48 -2.14
C LEU A 118 27.24 -9.49 -2.30
N VAL A 119 26.60 -10.66 -2.16
CA VAL A 119 25.14 -10.79 -2.24
C VAL A 119 24.48 -9.98 -1.13
N PHE A 120 24.95 -10.07 0.11
CA PHE A 120 24.45 -9.25 1.22
C PHE A 120 24.49 -7.75 0.89
N TYR A 121 25.64 -7.22 0.45
CA TYR A 121 25.78 -5.80 0.11
C TYR A 121 24.93 -5.39 -1.10
N LEU A 122 24.80 -6.26 -2.10
CA LEU A 122 23.91 -6.02 -3.25
C LEU A 122 22.45 -5.95 -2.81
N PHE A 123 22.00 -6.83 -1.91
CA PHE A 123 20.65 -6.80 -1.36
C PHE A 123 20.42 -5.59 -0.45
N ALA A 124 21.42 -5.20 0.36
CA ALA A 124 21.36 -3.99 1.18
C ALA A 124 21.24 -2.73 0.32
N ALA A 125 22.06 -2.62 -0.73
CA ALA A 125 21.96 -1.54 -1.70
C ALA A 125 20.60 -1.55 -2.41
N ALA A 126 20.13 -2.71 -2.86
CA ALA A 126 18.83 -2.84 -3.52
C ALA A 126 17.68 -2.44 -2.59
N ALA A 127 17.71 -2.86 -1.31
CA ALA A 127 16.71 -2.48 -0.31
C ALA A 127 16.69 -0.97 -0.05
N PHE A 128 17.87 -0.33 -0.09
CA PHE A 128 18.01 1.12 0.10
C PHE A 128 17.51 1.92 -1.12
N PHE A 129 17.85 1.50 -2.34
CA PHE A 129 17.55 2.24 -3.56
C PHE A 129 16.17 1.92 -4.17
N LEU A 130 15.63 0.73 -3.93
CA LEU A 130 14.34 0.34 -4.48
C LEU A 130 13.19 0.80 -3.58
N PRO A 131 12.08 1.29 -4.17
CA PRO A 131 10.88 1.60 -3.41
C PRO A 131 10.37 0.42 -2.55
N ARG A 132 9.76 0.75 -1.39
CA ARG A 132 9.25 -0.22 -0.39
C ARG A 132 8.39 -1.36 -0.95
N TYR A 133 7.63 -1.11 -2.02
CA TYR A 133 6.78 -2.13 -2.64
C TYR A 133 7.58 -3.26 -3.32
N PHE A 134 8.89 -3.10 -3.54
CA PHE A 134 9.78 -4.16 -4.02
C PHE A 134 10.30 -5.08 -2.91
N SER A 135 10.07 -4.78 -1.63
CA SER A 135 10.52 -5.61 -0.49
C SER A 135 10.16 -7.09 -0.66
N GLY A 136 8.93 -7.39 -1.09
CA GLY A 136 8.50 -8.77 -1.35
C GLY A 136 9.27 -9.48 -2.47
N LEU A 137 9.62 -8.77 -3.55
CA LEU A 137 10.45 -9.33 -4.63
C LEU A 137 11.90 -9.55 -4.15
N LEU A 138 12.46 -8.59 -3.41
CA LEU A 138 13.80 -8.71 -2.86
C LEU A 138 13.90 -9.88 -1.89
N ASN A 139 12.94 -10.03 -0.96
CA ASN A 139 12.91 -11.17 -0.05
C ASN A 139 12.77 -12.50 -0.81
N ALA A 140 11.97 -12.56 -1.87
CA ALA A 140 11.85 -13.76 -2.69
C ALA A 140 13.15 -14.12 -3.43
N LEU A 141 13.86 -13.13 -3.98
CA LEU A 141 15.16 -13.34 -4.64
C LEU A 141 16.24 -13.77 -3.64
N TYR A 142 16.28 -13.14 -2.47
CA TYR A 142 17.21 -13.49 -1.41
C TYR A 142 16.96 -14.91 -0.91
N LEU A 143 15.69 -15.25 -0.65
CA LEU A 143 15.27 -16.60 -0.25
C LEU A 143 15.63 -17.65 -1.31
N TYR A 144 15.46 -17.34 -2.60
CA TYR A 144 15.88 -18.24 -3.67
C TYR A 144 17.39 -18.49 -3.65
N TRP A 145 18.18 -17.42 -3.49
CA TRP A 145 19.62 -17.55 -3.37
C TRP A 145 20.01 -18.38 -2.13
N GLU A 146 19.45 -18.05 -0.97
CA GLU A 146 19.71 -18.67 0.34
C GLU A 146 19.35 -20.18 0.35
N THR A 147 18.23 -20.56 -0.26
CA THR A 147 17.69 -21.93 -0.19
C THR A 147 18.05 -22.81 -1.38
N ARG A 148 18.50 -22.24 -2.51
CA ARG A 148 18.84 -23.00 -3.73
C ARG A 148 20.26 -22.75 -4.20
N LEU A 149 20.60 -21.50 -4.51
CA LEU A 149 21.88 -21.18 -5.17
C LEU A 149 23.07 -21.39 -4.25
N TYR A 150 23.03 -20.84 -3.03
CA TYR A 150 24.12 -20.99 -2.07
C TYR A 150 24.35 -22.45 -1.66
N PRO A 151 23.32 -23.24 -1.30
CA PRO A 151 23.49 -24.66 -1.01
C PRO A 151 24.05 -25.45 -2.20
N ALA A 152 23.56 -25.18 -3.42
CA ALA A 152 24.06 -25.85 -4.63
C ALA A 152 25.54 -25.54 -4.89
N ALA A 153 25.98 -24.30 -4.65
CA ALA A 153 27.37 -23.93 -4.77
C ALA A 153 28.25 -24.59 -3.68
N VAL A 154 27.76 -24.69 -2.44
CA VAL A 154 28.43 -25.41 -1.37
C VAL A 154 28.56 -26.89 -1.72
N ASP A 155 27.50 -27.53 -2.20
CA ASP A 155 27.53 -28.94 -2.62
C ASP A 155 28.45 -29.15 -3.82
N LEU A 156 28.44 -28.26 -4.80
CA LEU A 156 29.34 -28.30 -5.96
C LEU A 156 30.80 -28.20 -5.51
N ALA A 157 31.10 -27.28 -4.58
CA ALA A 157 32.44 -27.16 -4.01
C ALA A 157 32.83 -28.40 -3.20
N ALA A 158 31.91 -28.94 -2.40
CA ALA A 158 32.16 -30.13 -1.59
C ALA A 158 32.47 -31.37 -2.45
N ARG A 159 31.86 -31.52 -3.64
CA ARG A 159 32.07 -32.68 -4.53
C ARG A 159 33.52 -32.89 -4.94
N VAL A 160 34.31 -31.83 -5.03
CA VAL A 160 35.73 -31.90 -5.42
C VAL A 160 36.60 -32.53 -4.32
N VAL A 161 36.16 -32.44 -3.06
CA VAL A 161 36.96 -32.80 -1.87
C VAL A 161 36.41 -34.01 -1.14
N ARG A 162 35.15 -34.40 -1.41
CA ARG A 162 34.52 -35.54 -0.73
C ARG A 162 35.26 -36.85 -1.02
N PRO A 163 35.56 -37.67 0.00
CA PRO A 163 36.17 -38.98 -0.20
C PRO A 163 35.26 -39.88 -1.07
N SER A 164 35.88 -40.76 -1.87
CA SER A 164 35.25 -41.42 -3.01
C SER A 164 34.23 -42.52 -2.65
N GLU A 165 34.33 -43.14 -1.48
CA GLU A 165 33.48 -44.30 -1.14
C GLU A 165 33.04 -44.28 0.33
N PRO A 166 31.71 -44.33 0.59
CA PRO A 166 31.20 -44.59 1.93
C PRO A 166 31.44 -46.05 2.31
N GLY A 167 32.03 -46.28 3.48
CA GLY A 167 32.06 -47.56 4.18
C GLY A 167 30.73 -47.90 4.86
N GLY A 168 30.72 -49.02 5.60
CA GLY A 168 29.54 -49.60 6.24
C GLY A 168 28.78 -48.67 7.20
N ALA A 169 27.60 -49.12 7.63
CA ALA A 169 26.74 -48.39 8.55
C ALA A 169 27.43 -48.18 9.92
N ALA A 170 27.25 -46.99 10.51
CA ALA A 170 27.84 -46.63 11.80
C ALA A 170 26.87 -46.86 12.98
N PRO A 171 27.37 -47.20 14.18
CA PRO A 171 26.55 -47.31 15.38
C PRO A 171 26.08 -45.93 15.88
N VAL A 172 24.84 -45.85 16.34
CA VAL A 172 24.16 -44.62 16.78
C VAL A 172 24.57 -44.28 18.22
N SER A 173 25.12 -43.08 18.45
CA SER A 173 25.36 -42.52 19.79
C SER A 173 24.71 -41.13 19.89
N VAL A 174 24.68 -40.56 21.10
CA VAL A 174 24.05 -39.26 21.45
C VAL A 174 24.10 -38.26 20.30
N VAL A 175 22.91 -37.86 19.85
CA VAL A 175 22.76 -37.25 18.54
C VAL A 175 22.98 -35.74 18.62
N LEU A 176 24.24 -35.33 18.46
CA LEU A 176 24.59 -33.95 18.14
C LEU A 176 24.01 -33.61 16.77
N LYS A 177 23.24 -32.52 16.67
CA LYS A 177 22.66 -32.01 15.42
C LYS A 177 23.25 -30.65 15.09
N SER A 178 23.75 -30.52 13.87
CA SER A 178 24.17 -29.24 13.28
C SER A 178 24.18 -29.37 11.76
N GLY A 179 24.38 -28.26 11.04
CA GLY A 179 24.42 -28.26 9.58
C GLY A 179 23.02 -28.28 8.95
N ARG A 180 22.73 -29.24 8.05
CA ARG A 180 21.46 -29.31 7.31
C ARG A 180 20.82 -30.69 7.45
N ILE A 181 19.53 -30.72 7.77
CA ILE A 181 18.68 -31.91 7.72
C ILE A 181 18.04 -31.98 6.34
N ARG A 182 18.41 -33.03 5.60
CA ARG A 182 18.03 -33.25 4.17
C ARG A 182 17.01 -34.35 3.96
N ALA A 183 16.70 -35.11 4.99
CA ALA A 183 15.74 -36.20 4.98
C ALA A 183 14.89 -36.11 6.24
N ASP A 184 13.70 -36.70 6.18
CA ASP A 184 12.79 -36.68 7.32
C ASP A 184 13.43 -37.38 8.52
N GLU A 185 13.30 -36.78 9.71
CA GLU A 185 13.87 -37.31 10.94
C GLU A 185 12.86 -37.26 12.09
N THR A 186 12.91 -38.28 12.95
CA THR A 186 12.19 -38.32 14.22
C THR A 186 13.19 -38.34 15.37
N TRP A 187 12.97 -37.47 16.35
CA TRP A 187 13.88 -37.14 17.44
C TRP A 187 13.25 -37.49 18.78
N SER A 188 14.06 -38.05 19.69
CA SER A 188 13.66 -38.43 21.04
C SER A 188 14.81 -38.35 22.02
N GLY A 189 14.51 -38.15 23.30
CA GLY A 189 15.52 -38.08 24.36
C GLY A 189 16.25 -36.74 24.36
N ARG A 190 17.53 -36.75 24.71
CA ARG A 190 18.35 -35.54 24.83
C ARG A 190 19.18 -35.31 23.55
N ILE A 191 18.97 -34.16 22.92
CA ILE A 191 19.60 -33.79 21.64
C ILE A 191 20.31 -32.44 21.80
N VAL A 192 21.55 -32.37 21.35
CA VAL A 192 22.33 -31.13 21.37
C VAL A 192 22.28 -30.50 19.98
N VAL A 193 21.75 -29.29 19.88
CA VAL A 193 21.78 -28.48 18.66
C VAL A 193 23.00 -27.57 18.73
N ALA A 194 24.02 -27.87 17.95
CA ALA A 194 25.22 -27.05 17.87
C ALA A 194 25.12 -26.03 16.74
N ASP A 195 25.48 -24.78 17.03
CA ASP A 195 25.57 -23.70 16.06
C ASP A 195 24.26 -23.49 15.27
N TYR A 196 24.24 -23.91 14.01
CA TYR A 196 23.13 -23.66 13.10
C TYR A 196 22.64 -24.97 12.53
N LEU A 197 21.33 -25.18 12.63
CA LEU A 197 20.67 -26.33 12.04
C LEU A 197 19.60 -25.88 11.07
N VAL A 198 19.70 -26.30 9.82
CA VAL A 198 18.75 -25.95 8.76
C VAL A 198 17.89 -27.17 8.43
N VAL A 199 16.57 -27.04 8.54
CA VAL A 199 15.62 -28.02 8.02
C VAL A 199 15.28 -27.63 6.59
N ASP A 200 15.76 -28.41 5.61
CA ASP A 200 15.64 -28.07 4.20
C ASP A 200 14.18 -28.10 3.70
N ARG A 201 13.93 -27.44 2.58
CA ARG A 201 12.61 -27.39 1.96
C ARG A 201 12.14 -28.80 1.60
N GLY A 202 10.94 -29.15 2.02
CA GLY A 202 10.34 -30.47 1.78
C GLY A 202 10.71 -31.52 2.84
N VAL A 203 11.58 -31.19 3.79
CA VAL A 203 12.00 -32.08 4.87
C VAL A 203 11.16 -31.86 6.13
N ARG A 204 10.89 -32.93 6.87
CA ARG A 204 10.16 -32.93 8.14
C ARG A 204 11.04 -33.38 9.29
N VAL A 205 11.07 -32.61 10.37
CA VAL A 205 11.64 -33.01 11.65
C VAL A 205 10.53 -33.12 12.68
N SER A 206 10.43 -34.25 13.38
CA SER A 206 9.41 -34.52 14.39
C SER A 206 10.01 -34.89 15.74
N LEU A 207 9.67 -34.18 16.81
CA LEU A 207 10.11 -34.46 18.18
C LEU A 207 9.01 -35.20 18.95
N LEU A 208 9.39 -36.30 19.59
CA LEU A 208 8.52 -37.09 20.47
C LEU A 208 8.37 -36.42 21.86
N PRO A 209 7.30 -36.76 22.62
CA PRO A 209 7.12 -36.26 23.98
C PRO A 209 8.35 -36.50 24.87
N GLY A 210 8.62 -35.57 25.79
CA GLY A 210 9.76 -35.62 26.71
C GLY A 210 11.14 -35.35 26.07
N THR A 211 11.20 -35.00 24.78
CA THR A 211 12.47 -34.64 24.13
C THR A 211 13.04 -33.34 24.72
N GLU A 212 14.34 -33.31 24.98
CA GLU A 212 15.08 -32.13 25.43
C GLU A 212 16.08 -31.69 24.35
N LEU A 213 15.91 -30.47 23.82
CA LEU A 213 16.86 -29.81 22.93
C LEU A 213 17.73 -28.81 23.69
N ILE A 214 19.05 -29.01 23.63
CA ILE A 214 20.05 -28.16 24.25
C ILE A 214 20.84 -27.43 23.18
N PHE A 215 20.78 -26.11 23.20
CA PHE A 215 21.44 -25.24 22.24
C PHE A 215 22.81 -24.79 22.75
N GLU A 216 23.86 -25.16 22.00
CA GLU A 216 25.25 -24.82 22.29
C GLU A 216 25.89 -24.12 21.11
N ARG A 217 26.59 -23.01 21.35
CA ARG A 217 27.43 -22.39 20.33
C ARG A 217 28.87 -22.88 20.45
N ARG A 218 29.41 -23.37 19.34
CA ARG A 218 30.78 -23.89 19.21
C ARG A 218 31.61 -23.08 18.20
N GLU A 219 30.96 -22.43 17.23
CA GLU A 219 31.61 -21.60 16.22
C GLU A 219 31.18 -20.11 16.31
N PRO A 220 32.14 -19.16 16.19
CA PRO A 220 31.85 -17.73 16.22
C PRO A 220 31.28 -17.17 14.91
N GLY A 221 31.28 -17.93 13.81
CA GLY A 221 30.89 -17.44 12.48
C GLY A 221 29.49 -17.88 12.05
N PHE A 222 28.65 -16.94 11.66
CA PHE A 222 27.34 -17.20 11.04
C PHE A 222 27.12 -16.35 9.79
N PHE A 223 26.26 -16.86 8.91
CA PHE A 223 25.74 -16.10 7.78
C PHE A 223 24.50 -15.33 8.22
N PRO A 224 24.49 -13.99 8.12
CA PRO A 224 23.34 -13.21 8.53
C PRO A 224 22.12 -13.62 7.70
N VAL A 225 21.02 -14.00 8.36
CA VAL A 225 19.73 -14.21 7.68
C VAL A 225 19.03 -12.87 7.65
N VAL A 226 18.88 -12.32 6.46
CA VAL A 226 18.46 -10.93 6.27
C VAL A 226 17.13 -10.88 5.55
N ARG A 227 16.25 -9.98 5.99
CA ARG A 227 14.98 -9.66 5.32
C ARG A 227 14.79 -8.16 5.24
N VAL A 228 14.07 -7.72 4.21
CA VAL A 228 13.64 -6.33 4.06
C VAL A 228 12.20 -6.24 4.59
N GLY A 229 12.01 -5.45 5.64
CA GLY A 229 10.70 -5.10 6.17
C GLY A 229 9.88 -4.28 5.17
N THR A 230 8.58 -4.18 5.40
CA THR A 230 7.68 -3.37 4.56
C THR A 230 7.97 -1.87 4.68
N ASP A 231 8.60 -1.46 5.77
CA ASP A 231 9.12 -0.11 6.01
C ASP A 231 10.43 0.17 5.23
N GLY A 232 10.99 -0.84 4.57
CA GLY A 232 12.27 -0.79 3.87
C GLY A 232 13.46 -1.00 4.80
N GLN A 233 13.25 -1.20 6.11
CA GLN A 233 14.35 -1.49 7.02
C GLN A 233 14.81 -2.92 6.85
N MET A 234 16.12 -3.10 6.89
CA MET A 234 16.73 -4.41 6.85
C MET A 234 16.70 -5.00 8.27
N SER A 235 16.07 -6.16 8.44
CA SER A 235 16.10 -6.92 9.68
C SER A 235 17.03 -8.12 9.51
N GLU A 236 18.09 -8.13 10.32
CA GLU A 236 18.97 -9.28 10.47
C GLU A 236 18.41 -10.16 11.60
N LEU A 237 18.35 -11.47 11.37
CA LEU A 237 18.17 -12.43 12.44
C LEU A 237 19.43 -12.42 13.30
N GLU A 238 19.30 -12.39 14.63
CA GLU A 238 20.45 -12.48 15.55
C GLU A 238 21.44 -13.55 15.06
N SER A 239 22.75 -13.30 15.18
CA SER A 239 23.82 -14.15 14.62
C SER A 239 24.79 -14.71 15.67
N ALA A 240 24.52 -14.43 16.94
CA ALA A 240 25.39 -14.78 18.05
C ALA A 240 24.95 -16.03 18.86
N SER A 241 23.81 -16.62 18.56
CA SER A 241 23.28 -17.76 19.31
C SER A 241 23.05 -18.96 18.39
N ALA A 242 22.95 -20.16 18.95
CA ALA A 242 22.64 -21.36 18.19
C ALA A 242 21.13 -21.44 17.89
N LYS A 243 20.72 -21.88 16.69
CA LYS A 243 19.31 -21.88 16.27
C LYS A 243 18.95 -22.91 15.22
N ILE A 244 17.65 -23.14 15.08
CA ILE A 244 17.08 -23.95 13.99
C ILE A 244 16.41 -23.04 12.97
N LEU A 245 16.85 -23.10 11.71
CA LEU A 245 16.23 -22.44 10.56
C LEU A 245 15.36 -23.44 9.80
N VAL A 246 14.06 -23.20 9.72
CA VAL A 246 13.08 -24.15 9.18
C VAL A 246 12.53 -23.63 7.85
N TYR A 247 13.00 -24.18 6.72
CA TYR A 247 12.39 -24.00 5.40
C TYR A 247 11.44 -25.15 5.03
N GLY A 248 11.57 -26.29 5.71
CA GLY A 248 10.69 -27.45 5.62
C GLY A 248 9.56 -27.42 6.65
N SER A 249 9.44 -28.49 7.43
CA SER A 249 8.47 -28.62 8.52
C SER A 249 9.16 -29.11 9.79
N PHE A 250 8.88 -28.45 10.91
CA PHE A 250 9.37 -28.84 12.22
C PHE A 250 8.18 -28.99 13.16
N SER A 251 8.02 -30.15 13.78
CA SER A 251 6.91 -30.43 14.68
C SER A 251 7.39 -30.99 16.01
N ALA A 252 6.96 -30.42 17.12
CA ALA A 252 7.21 -30.97 18.46
C ALA A 252 5.87 -31.27 19.14
N GLN A 253 5.69 -32.53 19.53
CA GLN A 253 4.47 -33.01 20.19
C GLN A 253 4.83 -33.41 21.61
N GLY A 254 4.76 -32.46 22.54
CA GLY A 254 4.86 -32.73 23.97
C GLY A 254 3.51 -33.19 24.55
N SER A 255 3.49 -33.41 25.85
CA SER A 255 2.27 -33.50 26.63
C SER A 255 2.40 -32.69 27.93
N ALA A 256 1.31 -32.49 28.67
CA ALA A 256 1.38 -31.83 29.97
C ALA A 256 2.30 -32.55 30.97
N LYS A 257 2.40 -33.88 30.86
CA LYS A 257 3.26 -34.72 31.70
C LYS A 257 4.71 -34.72 31.20
N ASP A 258 4.88 -34.82 29.88
CA ASP A 258 6.17 -34.99 29.21
C ASP A 258 6.35 -33.89 28.14
N PRO A 259 6.56 -32.62 28.54
CA PRO A 259 6.71 -31.53 27.59
C PRO A 259 8.01 -31.67 26.80
N VAL A 260 8.04 -31.13 25.58
CA VAL A 260 9.30 -30.95 24.83
C VAL A 260 9.99 -29.69 25.34
N ILE A 261 11.25 -29.79 25.74
CA ILE A 261 12.01 -28.71 26.37
C ILE A 261 13.05 -28.15 25.39
N PHE A 262 13.08 -26.82 25.25
CA PHE A 262 14.10 -26.08 24.50
C PHE A 262 14.90 -25.20 25.47
N THR A 263 16.21 -25.44 25.59
CA THR A 263 17.07 -24.77 26.58
C THR A 263 18.52 -24.68 26.09
N GLY A 264 19.41 -24.08 26.88
CA GLY A 264 20.84 -24.07 26.64
C GLY A 264 21.46 -22.67 26.71
N PRO A 265 22.77 -22.58 26.97
CA PRO A 265 23.46 -21.31 27.19
C PRO A 265 23.55 -20.43 25.93
N SER A 266 23.25 -21.00 24.75
CA SER A 266 23.28 -20.29 23.48
C SER A 266 21.98 -20.47 22.71
N PHE A 267 20.85 -20.61 23.41
CA PHE A 267 19.57 -20.78 22.74
C PHE A 267 19.17 -19.50 22.00
N GLY A 268 19.21 -19.54 20.67
CA GLY A 268 18.89 -18.42 19.78
C GLY A 268 17.51 -18.49 19.13
N GLY A 269 16.77 -19.58 19.33
CA GLY A 269 15.39 -19.74 18.87
C GLY A 269 15.16 -20.71 17.71
N LEU A 270 13.90 -20.78 17.31
CA LEU A 270 13.38 -21.55 16.18
C LEU A 270 12.81 -20.57 15.15
N HIS A 271 13.26 -20.63 13.90
CA HIS A 271 12.91 -19.63 12.89
C HIS A 271 12.32 -20.28 11.64
N ALA A 272 11.01 -20.14 11.43
CA ALA A 272 10.36 -20.54 10.19
C ALA A 272 10.59 -19.46 9.11
N LEU A 273 11.17 -19.87 7.98
CA LEU A 273 11.58 -18.97 6.90
C LEU A 273 11.00 -19.43 5.56
N GLY A 274 10.84 -18.52 4.60
CA GLY A 274 10.22 -18.84 3.32
C GLY A 274 8.81 -19.40 3.49
N ALA A 275 8.58 -20.65 3.10
CA ALA A 275 7.31 -21.36 3.29
C ALA A 275 7.37 -22.39 4.44
N GLY A 276 8.34 -22.23 5.34
CA GLY A 276 8.59 -23.13 6.45
C GLY A 276 7.42 -23.21 7.42
N LYS A 277 7.27 -24.35 8.08
CA LYS A 277 6.18 -24.64 9.02
C LYS A 277 6.73 -25.08 10.36
N ILE A 278 6.29 -24.44 11.45
CA ILE A 278 6.57 -24.89 12.82
C ILE A 278 5.24 -25.23 13.50
N LYS A 279 5.14 -26.42 14.08
CA LYS A 279 4.02 -26.83 14.94
C LYS A 279 4.54 -27.25 16.31
N LEU A 280 4.16 -26.54 17.38
CA LEU A 280 4.54 -26.87 18.75
C LEU A 280 3.30 -27.15 19.59
N GLU A 281 3.34 -28.25 20.34
CA GLU A 281 2.27 -28.64 21.25
C GLU A 281 2.88 -29.05 22.59
N SER A 282 2.38 -28.48 23.69
CA SER A 282 2.88 -28.75 25.05
C SER A 282 4.41 -28.67 25.17
N CYS A 283 4.96 -27.56 24.67
CA CYS A 283 6.39 -27.28 24.65
C CYS A 283 6.78 -26.24 25.70
N ARG A 284 8.00 -26.32 26.22
CA ARG A 284 8.56 -25.34 27.15
C ARG A 284 9.88 -24.81 26.63
N SER A 285 10.03 -23.50 26.59
CA SER A 285 11.25 -22.84 26.15
C SER A 285 11.69 -21.80 27.18
N GLN A 286 12.98 -21.76 27.50
CA GLN A 286 13.50 -20.90 28.56
C GLN A 286 14.81 -20.22 28.18
N ARG A 287 14.98 -18.97 28.63
CA ARG A 287 16.26 -18.23 28.58
C ARG A 287 16.88 -18.15 27.18
N SER A 288 16.04 -17.96 26.17
CA SER A 288 16.53 -17.68 24.81
C SER A 288 17.25 -16.32 24.81
N ALA A 289 18.48 -16.31 24.29
CA ALA A 289 19.28 -15.09 24.10
C ALA A 289 18.76 -14.18 22.98
N ALA A 290 17.81 -14.68 22.16
CA ALA A 290 17.11 -13.94 21.12
C ALA A 290 15.60 -14.22 21.16
N CYS A 291 14.88 -13.92 20.06
CA CYS A 291 13.47 -14.29 19.91
C CYS A 291 13.33 -15.82 19.87
N VAL A 292 12.56 -16.40 20.79
CA VAL A 292 12.48 -17.86 20.95
C VAL A 292 11.83 -18.56 19.76
N LEU A 293 10.84 -17.93 19.13
CA LEU A 293 10.15 -18.47 17.96
C LEU A 293 9.76 -17.35 17.00
N SER A 294 10.24 -17.42 15.76
CA SER A 294 9.91 -16.42 14.74
C SER A 294 9.47 -16.99 13.40
N GLY A 295 8.51 -16.35 12.74
CA GLY A 295 8.08 -16.64 11.37
C GLY A 295 8.35 -15.45 10.45
N ARG A 296 9.03 -15.68 9.33
CA ARG A 296 9.30 -14.64 8.31
C ARG A 296 8.83 -15.10 6.93
N ASP A 297 8.73 -14.16 5.98
CA ASP A 297 8.30 -14.44 4.60
C ASP A 297 6.86 -14.98 4.55
N ASP A 298 6.63 -16.20 4.05
CA ASP A 298 5.32 -16.86 3.95
C ASP A 298 5.18 -18.01 4.98
N ALA A 299 5.96 -17.94 6.08
CA ALA A 299 6.05 -18.98 7.08
C ALA A 299 4.75 -19.17 7.87
N ARG A 300 4.55 -20.37 8.41
CA ARG A 300 3.37 -20.70 9.22
C ARG A 300 3.76 -21.30 10.55
N ILE A 301 3.19 -20.79 11.63
CA ILE A 301 3.45 -21.22 12.99
C ILE A 301 2.11 -21.57 13.66
N ASP A 302 2.01 -22.78 14.23
CA ASP A 302 0.88 -23.24 15.07
C ASP A 302 1.46 -23.63 16.44
N ILE A 303 1.02 -22.97 17.50
CA ILE A 303 1.44 -23.28 18.87
C ILE A 303 0.22 -23.55 19.76
N ARG A 304 0.32 -24.59 20.58
CA ARG A 304 -0.77 -25.03 21.48
C ARG A 304 -0.21 -25.39 22.84
N SER A 305 -0.73 -24.77 23.89
CA SER A 305 -0.35 -25.08 25.27
C SER A 305 1.16 -25.00 25.51
N CYS A 306 1.84 -24.03 24.89
CA CYS A 306 3.28 -23.82 25.04
C CYS A 306 3.59 -22.78 26.11
N GLU A 307 4.77 -22.87 26.73
CA GLU A 307 5.28 -21.91 27.70
C GLU A 307 6.65 -21.35 27.26
N PHE A 308 6.76 -20.03 27.19
CA PHE A 308 7.99 -19.30 26.85
C PHE A 308 8.37 -18.38 28.02
N VAL A 309 9.53 -18.62 28.65
CA VAL A 309 9.92 -17.98 29.92
C VAL A 309 11.30 -17.32 29.82
N ASP A 310 11.40 -16.09 30.33
CA ASP A 310 12.65 -15.34 30.50
C ASP A 310 13.49 -15.23 29.22
N CYS A 311 12.84 -15.01 28.08
CA CYS A 311 13.49 -14.92 26.77
C CYS A 311 13.83 -13.46 26.42
N ALA A 312 14.81 -13.22 25.55
CA ALA A 312 15.09 -11.88 25.07
C ALA A 312 13.89 -11.30 24.27
N GLY A 313 13.20 -12.14 23.49
CA GLY A 313 11.88 -11.86 22.93
C GLY A 313 11.04 -13.14 22.88
N GLY A 314 9.72 -13.01 23.01
CA GLY A 314 8.80 -14.14 22.94
C GLY A 314 8.59 -14.60 21.49
N LEU A 315 7.50 -14.19 20.88
CA LEU A 315 7.10 -14.61 19.54
C LEU A 315 7.22 -13.46 18.54
N GLU A 316 7.70 -13.74 17.33
CA GLU A 316 7.77 -12.74 16.25
C GLU A 316 7.20 -13.29 14.93
N VAL A 317 6.27 -12.60 14.29
CA VAL A 317 5.92 -12.84 12.88
C VAL A 317 6.08 -11.59 12.04
N SER A 318 6.69 -11.72 10.87
CA SER A 318 6.96 -10.63 9.93
C SER A 318 6.80 -11.06 8.47
N GLY A 319 6.83 -10.11 7.54
CA GLY A 319 6.57 -10.40 6.13
C GLY A 319 5.10 -10.74 5.91
N ARG A 320 4.77 -11.89 5.32
CA ARG A 320 3.41 -12.44 5.17
C ARG A 320 3.20 -13.68 6.06
N ALA A 321 4.03 -13.85 7.10
CA ALA A 321 3.95 -15.01 7.97
C ALA A 321 2.64 -15.04 8.76
N SER A 322 2.19 -16.24 9.12
CA SER A 322 0.97 -16.45 9.90
C SER A 322 1.26 -17.19 11.20
N LEU A 323 0.72 -16.69 12.32
CA LEU A 323 0.75 -17.33 13.63
C LEU A 323 -0.66 -17.73 14.09
N ALA A 324 -0.82 -18.98 14.52
CA ALA A 324 -1.95 -19.43 15.31
C ALA A 324 -1.45 -19.86 16.69
N ALA A 325 -2.00 -19.26 17.75
CA ALA A 325 -1.63 -19.57 19.14
C ALA A 325 -2.87 -19.88 19.98
N LEU A 326 -2.84 -21.02 20.68
CA LEU A 326 -3.93 -21.46 21.54
C LEU A 326 -3.40 -21.79 22.93
N ASN A 327 -4.05 -21.28 23.97
CA ASN A 327 -3.81 -21.62 25.37
C ASN A 327 -2.33 -21.56 25.80
N SER A 328 -1.57 -20.60 25.26
CA SER A 328 -0.11 -20.52 25.45
C SER A 328 0.26 -19.38 26.41
N ARG A 329 1.44 -19.50 27.04
CA ARG A 329 1.95 -18.52 28.01
C ARG A 329 3.30 -17.96 27.58
N ILE A 330 3.43 -16.65 27.62
CA ILE A 330 4.69 -15.91 27.41
C ILE A 330 4.94 -15.08 28.65
N SER A 331 6.11 -15.21 29.29
CA SER A 331 6.41 -14.46 30.51
C SER A 331 7.87 -14.06 30.65
N GLY A 332 8.13 -12.91 31.28
CA GLY A 332 9.50 -12.49 31.63
C GLY A 332 10.34 -12.06 30.44
N SER A 333 9.72 -11.69 29.31
CA SER A 333 10.50 -11.36 28.11
C SER A 333 11.20 -10.00 28.27
N ALA A 334 12.50 -9.93 27.98
CA ALA A 334 13.27 -8.68 28.09
C ALA A 334 12.88 -7.63 27.04
N GLY A 335 12.26 -8.07 25.93
CA GLY A 335 11.67 -7.22 24.90
C GLY A 335 10.16 -7.38 24.84
N HIS A 336 9.63 -7.66 23.65
CA HIS A 336 8.21 -7.89 23.44
C HIS A 336 7.79 -9.32 23.83
N GLY A 337 6.53 -9.47 24.23
CA GLY A 337 5.90 -10.79 24.36
C GLY A 337 5.57 -11.38 22.99
N LEU A 338 4.80 -10.66 22.17
CA LEU A 338 4.42 -11.04 20.81
C LEU A 338 4.53 -9.85 19.86
N LYS A 339 5.27 -10.01 18.77
CA LYS A 339 5.49 -8.98 17.75
C LYS A 339 4.97 -9.42 16.37
N ILE A 340 4.13 -8.61 15.75
CA ILE A 340 3.45 -8.89 14.47
C ILE A 340 3.66 -7.71 13.53
N THR A 341 4.54 -7.87 12.53
CA THR A 341 4.98 -6.75 11.68
C THR A 341 4.84 -7.03 10.20
N GLY A 342 4.95 -5.99 9.37
CA GLY A 342 4.93 -6.13 7.92
C GLY A 342 3.51 -6.32 7.38
N GLN A 343 3.24 -7.47 6.77
CA GLN A 343 1.93 -7.94 6.32
C GLN A 343 1.53 -9.24 7.04
N ALA A 344 2.14 -9.49 8.21
CA ALA A 344 1.94 -10.73 8.93
C ALA A 344 0.53 -10.80 9.51
N SER A 345 0.08 -12.02 9.80
CA SER A 345 -1.20 -12.28 10.44
C SER A 345 -1.03 -13.10 11.71
N ALA A 346 -1.81 -12.81 12.75
CA ALA A 346 -1.86 -13.65 13.94
C ALA A 346 -3.29 -13.86 14.45
N ALA A 347 -3.57 -15.07 14.94
CA ALA A 347 -4.77 -15.41 15.69
C ALA A 347 -4.36 -16.05 17.01
N VAL A 348 -4.72 -15.42 18.13
CA VAL A 348 -4.32 -15.83 19.48
C VAL A 348 -5.57 -16.01 20.35
N ASN A 349 -5.72 -17.18 20.94
CA ASN A 349 -6.89 -17.54 21.75
C ASN A 349 -6.47 -18.12 23.11
N GLY A 350 -7.13 -17.68 24.19
CA GLY A 350 -6.97 -18.26 25.53
C GLY A 350 -5.56 -18.13 26.12
N SER A 351 -4.77 -17.16 25.65
CA SER A 351 -3.34 -17.09 25.94
C SER A 351 -3.01 -15.99 26.96
N HIS A 352 -1.85 -16.11 27.60
CA HIS A 352 -1.38 -15.16 28.61
C HIS A 352 -0.01 -14.58 28.23
N VAL A 353 0.10 -13.26 28.22
CA VAL A 353 1.37 -12.55 28.07
C VAL A 353 1.61 -11.73 29.32
N ARG A 354 2.72 -11.96 30.04
CA ARG A 354 2.94 -11.25 31.31
C ARG A 354 4.38 -10.82 31.56
N ALA A 355 4.55 -9.79 32.39
CA ALA A 355 5.86 -9.38 32.92
C ALA A 355 6.92 -9.19 31.81
N CYS A 356 6.53 -8.56 30.70
CA CYS A 356 7.46 -8.26 29.60
C CYS A 356 7.97 -6.84 29.75
N ALA A 357 9.29 -6.63 29.63
CA ALA A 357 9.88 -5.31 29.80
C ALA A 357 9.54 -4.35 28.65
N GLY A 358 9.23 -4.87 27.46
CA GLY A 358 8.64 -4.13 26.34
C GLY A 358 7.11 -4.28 26.29
N PRO A 359 6.47 -3.97 25.15
CA PRO A 359 5.04 -4.23 24.96
C PRO A 359 4.73 -5.72 25.09
N GLY A 360 3.62 -6.06 25.75
CA GLY A 360 3.10 -7.42 25.73
C GLY A 360 2.82 -7.86 24.30
N ILE A 361 2.11 -7.02 23.54
CA ILE A 361 1.81 -7.23 22.12
C ILE A 361 2.21 -5.99 21.30
N GLU A 362 2.99 -6.18 20.24
CA GLU A 362 3.36 -5.14 19.27
C GLU A 362 2.82 -5.51 17.88
N VAL A 363 2.04 -4.62 17.25
CA VAL A 363 1.47 -4.83 15.90
C VAL A 363 1.78 -3.63 15.01
N SER A 364 2.54 -3.82 13.93
CA SER A 364 2.95 -2.69 13.08
C SER A 364 3.03 -3.00 11.58
N GLY A 365 3.08 -1.94 10.76
CA GLY A 365 3.06 -2.07 9.30
C GLY A 365 1.62 -2.18 8.79
N SER A 366 1.34 -3.06 7.83
CA SER A 366 -0.01 -3.42 7.37
C SER A 366 -0.41 -4.81 7.88
N SER A 367 0.03 -5.18 9.10
CA SER A 367 -0.22 -6.48 9.70
C SER A 367 -1.62 -6.59 10.29
N PHE A 368 -2.10 -7.81 10.52
CA PHE A 368 -3.41 -8.09 11.08
C PHE A 368 -3.32 -9.03 12.29
N ALA A 369 -4.03 -8.73 13.37
CA ALA A 369 -4.00 -9.55 14.58
C ALA A 369 -5.40 -9.70 15.19
N ALA A 370 -5.78 -10.94 15.52
CA ALA A 370 -7.02 -11.26 16.21
C ALA A 370 -6.74 -11.93 17.55
N PHE A 371 -7.35 -11.43 18.62
CA PHE A 371 -7.20 -11.93 19.99
C PHE A 371 -8.56 -12.27 20.58
N SER A 372 -8.67 -13.43 21.23
CA SER A 372 -9.89 -13.86 21.92
C SER A 372 -9.56 -14.48 23.27
N GLY A 373 -10.14 -14.01 24.37
CA GLY A 373 -9.86 -14.60 25.69
C GLY A 373 -8.38 -14.52 26.07
N THR A 374 -7.68 -13.47 25.64
CA THR A 374 -6.24 -13.29 25.87
C THR A 374 -6.00 -12.25 26.96
N ASP A 375 -5.14 -12.58 27.91
CA ASP A 375 -4.76 -11.71 29.02
C ASP A 375 -3.34 -11.17 28.82
N VAL A 376 -3.17 -9.87 29.00
CA VAL A 376 -1.88 -9.18 28.94
C VAL A 376 -1.65 -8.38 30.22
N GLU A 377 -0.65 -8.79 31.01
CA GLU A 377 -0.47 -8.32 32.38
C GLU A 377 0.95 -7.86 32.70
N ASP A 378 1.10 -6.80 33.48
CA ASP A 378 2.40 -6.35 34.00
C ASP A 378 3.47 -6.12 32.91
N CYS A 379 3.07 -5.71 31.71
CA CYS A 379 3.98 -5.34 30.62
C CYS A 379 4.21 -3.82 30.59
N ASN A 380 5.11 -3.35 29.71
CA ASN A 380 5.25 -1.91 29.52
C ASN A 380 3.95 -1.28 28.96
N ASP A 381 3.58 -1.70 27.75
CA ASP A 381 2.25 -1.49 27.20
C ASP A 381 1.58 -2.85 27.04
N GLY A 382 0.27 -2.92 27.27
CA GLY A 382 -0.50 -4.13 26.96
C GLY A 382 -0.46 -4.43 25.46
N ILE A 383 -0.90 -3.47 24.65
CA ILE A 383 -0.74 -3.49 23.19
C ILE A 383 -0.23 -2.17 22.61
N SER A 384 0.71 -2.26 21.68
CA SER A 384 1.19 -1.13 20.87
C SER A 384 0.93 -1.37 19.39
N ALA A 385 0.20 -0.46 18.74
CA ALA A 385 -0.15 -0.52 17.32
C ALA A 385 0.40 0.66 16.52
N ALA A 386 0.97 0.39 15.35
CA ALA A 386 1.54 1.42 14.49
C ALA A 386 1.31 1.18 12.99
N GLY A 387 1.34 2.23 12.17
CA GLY A 387 1.23 2.11 10.71
C GLY A 387 -0.22 1.91 10.27
N GLU A 388 -0.51 0.92 9.44
CA GLU A 388 -1.84 0.52 8.97
C GLU A 388 -2.29 -0.81 9.64
N ALA A 389 -1.76 -1.11 10.84
CA ALA A 389 -2.02 -2.35 11.55
C ALA A 389 -3.52 -2.50 11.87
N GLY A 390 -4.09 -3.68 11.64
CA GLY A 390 -5.47 -4.02 11.98
C GLY A 390 -5.54 -4.97 13.17
N ILE A 391 -6.25 -4.60 14.23
CA ILE A 391 -6.38 -5.38 15.45
C ILE A 391 -7.84 -5.62 15.77
N PHE A 392 -8.19 -6.88 16.04
CA PHE A 392 -9.50 -7.31 16.55
C PHE A 392 -9.33 -8.04 17.88
N MET A 393 -10.14 -7.66 18.88
CA MET A 393 -10.08 -8.23 20.23
C MET A 393 -11.49 -8.56 20.72
N LYS A 394 -11.62 -9.72 21.36
CA LYS A 394 -12.86 -10.14 22.01
C LYS A 394 -12.59 -10.79 23.36
N ASN A 395 -13.27 -10.38 24.42
CA ASN A 395 -13.12 -10.94 25.77
C ASN A 395 -11.65 -10.93 26.25
N CYS A 396 -10.90 -9.85 25.99
CA CYS A 396 -9.49 -9.73 26.38
C CYS A 396 -9.32 -8.89 27.65
N ARG A 397 -8.25 -9.13 28.41
CA ARG A 397 -7.90 -8.34 29.60
C ARG A 397 -6.51 -7.73 29.44
N PHE A 398 -6.39 -6.45 29.79
CA PHE A 398 -5.14 -5.69 29.82
C PHE A 398 -5.00 -5.06 31.20
N SER A 399 -4.12 -5.60 32.05
CA SER A 399 -4.01 -5.12 33.43
C SER A 399 -2.62 -4.97 34.02
N GLY A 400 -2.44 -3.99 34.90
CA GLY A 400 -1.15 -3.78 35.58
C GLY A 400 -0.03 -3.28 34.66
N ASN A 401 -0.33 -2.86 33.43
CA ASN A 401 0.70 -2.41 32.49
C ASN A 401 1.24 -1.04 32.92
N THR A 402 2.56 -0.88 32.90
CA THR A 402 3.21 0.32 33.47
C THR A 402 2.92 1.60 32.69
N CYS A 403 2.57 1.49 31.40
CA CYS A 403 2.13 2.58 30.53
C CYS A 403 0.66 2.40 30.13
N HIS A 404 0.36 1.96 28.92
CA HIS A 404 -1.02 1.90 28.43
C HIS A 404 -1.56 0.47 28.36
N GLY A 405 -2.87 0.30 28.55
CA GLY A 405 -3.55 -0.92 28.15
C GLY A 405 -3.46 -1.11 26.63
N ALA A 406 -3.73 -0.06 25.86
CA ALA A 406 -3.53 0.00 24.41
C ALA A 406 -3.04 1.38 23.95
N VAL A 407 -2.05 1.42 23.06
CA VAL A 407 -1.55 2.65 22.41
C VAL A 407 -1.51 2.49 20.89
N LEU A 408 -2.12 3.43 20.16
CA LEU A 408 -2.25 3.41 18.69
C LEU A 408 -1.63 4.65 18.06
N SER A 409 -0.87 4.45 16.98
CA SER A 409 -0.20 5.50 16.22
C SER A 409 -0.27 5.27 14.70
N GLY A 410 -0.26 6.34 13.92
CA GLY A 410 -0.42 6.25 12.46
C GLY A 410 -1.88 6.03 12.06
N ALA A 411 -2.14 5.15 11.10
CA ALA A 411 -3.47 4.82 10.59
C ALA A 411 -3.93 3.43 11.06
N ALA A 412 -3.63 3.04 12.30
CA ALA A 412 -3.97 1.72 12.81
C ALA A 412 -5.49 1.58 13.01
N GLY A 413 -6.03 0.42 12.69
CA GLY A 413 -7.39 0.00 13.00
C GLY A 413 -7.42 -0.85 14.26
N PHE A 414 -8.25 -0.48 15.22
CA PHE A 414 -8.37 -1.17 16.50
C PHE A 414 -9.84 -1.39 16.84
N SER A 415 -10.25 -2.65 16.95
CA SER A 415 -11.60 -3.06 17.34
C SER A 415 -11.53 -3.95 18.57
N ALA A 416 -12.18 -3.55 19.66
CA ALA A 416 -12.29 -4.34 20.88
C ALA A 416 -13.76 -4.52 21.28
N GLU A 417 -14.13 -5.75 21.61
CA GLU A 417 -15.44 -6.16 22.11
C GLU A 417 -15.27 -6.85 23.47
N ALA A 418 -16.05 -6.46 24.48
CA ALA A 418 -16.01 -7.05 25.81
C ALA A 418 -14.59 -7.10 26.43
N ALA A 419 -13.76 -6.09 26.14
CA ALA A 419 -12.40 -6.01 26.65
C ALA A 419 -12.30 -5.21 27.95
N VAL A 420 -11.42 -5.62 28.85
CA VAL A 420 -11.16 -4.95 30.14
C VAL A 420 -9.78 -4.33 30.15
N PHE A 421 -9.70 -3.02 30.37
CA PHE A 421 -8.46 -2.26 30.54
C PHE A 421 -8.39 -1.74 31.97
N SER A 422 -7.64 -2.41 32.86
CA SER A 422 -7.62 -2.06 34.28
C SER A 422 -6.24 -1.89 34.89
N LEU A 423 -6.10 -1.08 35.95
CA LEU A 423 -4.83 -0.94 36.68
C LEU A 423 -3.63 -0.53 35.81
N ASN A 424 -3.84 0.16 34.68
CA ASN A 424 -2.77 0.67 33.81
C ASN A 424 -2.52 2.17 34.05
N SER A 425 -1.40 2.73 33.60
CA SER A 425 -1.21 4.20 33.61
C SER A 425 -2.17 4.94 32.67
N GLY A 426 -2.64 4.31 31.60
CA GLY A 426 -3.81 4.74 30.83
C GLY A 426 -4.50 3.55 30.17
N GLY A 427 -5.80 3.63 29.89
CA GLY A 427 -6.50 2.53 29.23
C GLY A 427 -6.18 2.47 27.73
N VAL A 428 -6.98 3.12 26.89
CA VAL A 428 -6.79 3.14 25.41
C VAL A 428 -6.37 4.53 24.95
N THR A 429 -5.24 4.66 24.26
CA THR A 429 -4.77 5.91 23.66
C THR A 429 -4.63 5.78 22.15
N ALA A 430 -5.28 6.65 21.37
CA ALA A 430 -5.17 6.68 19.92
C ALA A 430 -5.01 8.12 19.40
N LYS A 431 -4.06 8.34 18.49
CA LYS A 431 -3.76 9.68 17.95
C LYS A 431 -3.66 9.71 16.43
N VAL A 432 -4.33 10.67 15.80
CA VAL A 432 -4.25 11.10 14.39
C VAL A 432 -4.45 9.94 13.40
N HIS A 433 -5.57 9.93 12.65
CA HIS A 433 -5.87 8.96 11.55
C HIS A 433 -6.14 7.49 11.92
N ASN A 434 -6.10 7.10 13.19
CA ASN A 434 -6.55 5.75 13.58
C ASN A 434 -8.05 5.53 13.33
N THR A 435 -8.47 4.27 13.24
CA THR A 435 -9.89 3.87 13.32
C THR A 435 -10.08 3.05 14.58
N VAL A 436 -11.03 3.43 15.43
CA VAL A 436 -11.19 2.83 16.77
C VAL A 436 -12.63 2.41 16.98
N ARG A 437 -12.86 1.13 17.27
CA ARG A 437 -14.16 0.58 17.64
C ARG A 437 -14.07 -0.05 19.03
N LEU A 438 -14.86 0.42 19.97
CA LEU A 438 -14.95 -0.16 21.32
C LEU A 438 -16.41 -0.50 21.60
N ALA A 439 -16.71 -1.77 21.88
CA ALA A 439 -18.05 -2.27 22.18
C ALA A 439 -18.01 -3.08 23.48
N ASP A 440 -18.90 -2.79 24.43
CA ASP A 440 -19.01 -3.52 25.71
C ASP A 440 -17.70 -3.55 26.53
N CYS A 441 -16.81 -2.58 26.33
CA CYS A 441 -15.51 -2.53 27.00
C CYS A 441 -15.60 -1.89 28.39
N VAL A 442 -14.67 -2.24 29.27
CA VAL A 442 -14.52 -1.65 30.60
C VAL A 442 -13.14 -1.03 30.74
N ALA A 443 -13.08 0.24 31.13
CA ALA A 443 -11.83 0.91 31.51
C ALA A 443 -11.91 1.31 33.00
N GLU A 444 -11.27 0.55 33.89
CA GLU A 444 -11.40 0.72 35.34
C GLU A 444 -10.07 0.83 36.09
N GLU A 445 -10.01 1.65 37.13
CA GLU A 445 -8.86 1.72 38.05
C GLU A 445 -7.51 2.02 37.36
N ASN A 446 -7.54 2.67 36.20
CA ASN A 446 -6.33 3.16 35.53
C ASN A 446 -5.85 4.43 36.27
N SER A 447 -4.54 4.54 36.55
CA SER A 447 -4.01 5.67 37.33
C SER A 447 -4.03 7.00 36.55
N GLY A 448 -4.14 6.94 35.22
CA GLY A 448 -4.34 8.10 34.34
C GLY A 448 -5.67 8.08 33.59
N THR A 449 -5.64 8.45 32.31
CA THR A 449 -6.87 8.61 31.51
C THR A 449 -7.35 7.25 31.00
N GLY A 450 -8.65 6.95 31.17
CA GLY A 450 -9.23 5.67 30.78
C GLY A 450 -9.19 5.49 29.25
N ILE A 451 -9.69 6.47 28.51
CA ILE A 451 -9.64 6.46 27.04
C ILE A 451 -9.27 7.86 26.53
N VAL A 452 -8.25 7.94 25.67
CA VAL A 452 -7.75 9.12 24.98
C VAL A 452 -7.87 8.90 23.47
N LEU A 453 -8.75 9.62 22.80
CA LEU A 453 -8.85 9.61 21.33
C LEU A 453 -8.58 11.04 20.83
N GLU A 454 -7.50 11.25 20.10
CA GLU A 454 -7.13 12.57 19.56
C GLU A 454 -7.03 12.52 18.03
N SER A 455 -7.84 13.31 17.31
CA SER A 455 -7.79 13.41 15.84
C SER A 455 -7.95 12.06 15.12
N VAL A 456 -8.77 11.17 15.68
CA VAL A 456 -9.05 9.82 15.15
C VAL A 456 -9.99 9.93 13.94
N GLY A 457 -9.76 9.15 12.89
CA GLY A 457 -10.52 9.26 11.63
C GLY A 457 -12.00 8.87 11.78
N MET A 458 -12.26 7.74 12.45
CA MET A 458 -13.62 7.25 12.72
C MET A 458 -13.66 6.46 14.03
N PRO A 459 -13.92 7.12 15.18
CA PRO A 459 -14.17 6.40 16.42
C PRO A 459 -15.65 6.01 16.56
N PHE A 460 -15.88 4.75 16.93
CA PHE A 460 -17.17 4.16 17.28
C PHE A 460 -17.08 3.60 18.70
N ILE A 461 -17.87 4.15 19.63
CA ILE A 461 -17.87 3.74 21.03
C ILE A 461 -19.29 3.34 21.41
N GLU A 462 -19.47 2.10 21.84
CA GLU A 462 -20.75 1.50 22.23
C GLU A 462 -20.63 0.79 23.58
N ALA A 463 -21.52 1.11 24.53
CA ALA A 463 -21.64 0.43 25.82
C ALA A 463 -20.31 0.32 26.62
N VAL A 464 -19.50 1.39 26.64
CA VAL A 464 -18.23 1.40 27.37
C VAL A 464 -18.41 1.93 28.79
N ALA A 465 -17.95 1.15 29.78
CA ALA A 465 -18.04 1.47 31.20
C ALA A 465 -16.72 2.03 31.75
N PHE A 466 -16.81 3.01 32.65
CA PHE A 466 -15.65 3.63 33.29
C PHE A 466 -15.78 3.65 34.82
N SER A 467 -14.67 3.40 35.52
CA SER A 467 -14.54 3.69 36.95
C SER A 467 -13.11 4.10 37.30
N GLY A 468 -12.92 5.28 37.91
CA GLY A 468 -11.61 5.72 38.39
C GLY A 468 -10.70 6.43 37.37
N GLY A 469 -11.21 6.80 36.18
CA GLY A 469 -10.47 7.59 35.19
C GLY A 469 -11.39 8.47 34.34
N LYS A 470 -10.89 9.58 33.80
CA LYS A 470 -11.64 10.47 32.88
C LYS A 470 -11.55 9.92 31.44
N PRO A 471 -12.61 9.98 30.62
CA PRO A 471 -12.48 9.85 29.17
C PRO A 471 -12.15 11.21 28.54
N VAL A 472 -11.23 11.25 27.58
CA VAL A 472 -10.87 12.44 26.80
C VAL A 472 -10.98 12.12 25.32
N ILE A 473 -11.92 12.77 24.63
CA ILE A 473 -12.16 12.58 23.19
C ILE A 473 -12.01 13.93 22.48
N LYS A 474 -10.90 14.12 21.79
CA LYS A 474 -10.61 15.30 20.97
C LYS A 474 -10.78 14.92 19.50
N ASP A 475 -11.68 15.63 18.80
CA ASP A 475 -12.02 15.51 17.38
C ASP A 475 -12.83 14.25 16.96
N GLY A 476 -14.18 14.37 16.98
CA GLY A 476 -15.12 13.55 16.18
C GLY A 476 -15.38 12.10 16.65
N GLY A 477 -16.52 11.53 16.25
CA GLY A 477 -16.97 10.17 16.60
C GLY A 477 -18.47 10.01 16.78
N VAL A 478 -18.97 8.77 16.61
CA VAL A 478 -20.30 8.37 17.10
C VAL A 478 -20.11 7.71 18.46
N ILE A 479 -20.73 8.28 19.50
CA ILE A 479 -20.68 7.77 20.87
C ILE A 479 -22.11 7.36 21.25
N LYS A 480 -22.32 6.07 21.52
CA LYS A 480 -23.58 5.51 21.99
C LYS A 480 -23.37 4.84 23.35
N GLY A 481 -24.02 5.35 24.41
CA GLY A 481 -24.07 4.67 25.71
C GLY A 481 -22.75 4.63 26.48
N LEU A 482 -22.30 5.77 27.01
CA LEU A 482 -21.29 5.82 28.07
C LEU A 482 -21.97 5.55 29.41
N LEU A 483 -21.59 4.47 30.11
CA LEU A 483 -22.22 4.08 31.37
C LEU A 483 -21.27 4.28 32.55
N PRO A 484 -21.59 5.16 33.51
CA PRO A 484 -20.85 5.23 34.77
C PRO A 484 -21.22 4.06 35.68
N LYS A 485 -20.22 3.37 36.24
CA LYS A 485 -20.43 2.20 37.11
C LYS A 485 -20.82 2.58 38.56
N ARG A 486 -20.65 3.86 38.97
CA ARG A 486 -21.01 4.41 40.31
C ARG A 486 -21.68 5.79 40.20
N ARG A 487 -22.46 6.19 41.22
CA ARG A 487 -23.22 7.46 41.34
C ARG A 487 -22.36 8.71 41.01
N PRO A 488 -22.97 9.81 40.51
CA PRO A 488 -22.29 10.74 39.62
C PRO A 488 -21.42 11.75 40.38
N ASP A 489 -20.11 11.54 40.35
CA ASP A 489 -19.17 12.64 40.38
C ASP A 489 -18.97 13.13 38.93
N VAL A 490 -19.07 14.44 38.73
CA VAL A 490 -19.14 15.14 37.44
C VAL A 490 -18.18 14.61 36.39
N PHE A 491 -18.71 14.06 35.28
CA PHE A 491 -17.93 13.70 34.10
C PHE A 491 -17.73 14.93 33.22
N LYS A 492 -16.47 15.36 33.05
CA LYS A 492 -16.12 16.33 32.02
C LYS A 492 -15.78 15.60 30.72
N VAL A 493 -16.72 15.56 29.79
CA VAL A 493 -16.45 15.14 28.40
C VAL A 493 -16.03 16.39 27.62
N GLU A 494 -14.74 16.55 27.37
CA GLU A 494 -14.23 17.67 26.60
C GLU A 494 -14.21 17.31 25.10
N ILE A 495 -15.27 17.66 24.38
CA ILE A 495 -15.37 17.51 22.93
C ILE A 495 -14.83 18.78 22.27
N ARG A 496 -13.65 18.70 21.64
CA ARG A 496 -13.19 19.71 20.69
C ARG A 496 -13.49 19.16 19.29
N LYS A 497 -14.35 19.80 18.50
CA LYS A 497 -14.72 19.33 17.15
C LYS A 497 -14.88 20.48 16.15
N ARG A 498 -14.65 20.16 14.87
CA ARG A 498 -15.23 20.83 13.69
C ARG A 498 -16.29 19.91 13.05
N GLY A 499 -17.58 20.27 13.12
CA GLY A 499 -18.74 19.50 12.58
C GLY A 499 -19.72 18.94 13.64
N PRO A 500 -20.87 18.33 13.25
CA PRO A 500 -21.93 17.90 14.18
C PRO A 500 -21.58 16.61 14.95
N VAL A 501 -21.64 16.60 16.29
CA VAL A 501 -21.58 15.37 17.11
C VAL A 501 -22.99 14.95 17.49
N SER A 502 -23.35 13.69 17.27
CA SER A 502 -24.54 13.09 17.90
C SER A 502 -24.09 12.34 19.15
N LEU A 503 -24.41 12.88 20.32
CA LEU A 503 -24.14 12.26 21.62
C LEU A 503 -25.42 11.58 22.11
N TYR A 504 -25.41 10.27 22.30
CA TYR A 504 -26.51 9.53 22.94
C TYR A 504 -26.05 9.03 24.31
N ALA A 505 -26.39 9.77 25.37
CA ALA A 505 -26.18 9.32 26.74
C ALA A 505 -27.40 8.51 27.18
N LEU A 506 -27.21 7.22 27.44
CA LEU A 506 -28.22 6.36 28.06
C LEU A 506 -28.05 6.44 29.57
N VAL A 507 -29.05 6.97 30.27
CA VAL A 507 -29.12 6.91 31.73
C VAL A 507 -29.85 5.61 32.11
N PRO A 508 -29.27 4.74 32.96
CA PRO A 508 -29.96 3.53 33.39
C PRO A 508 -31.28 3.88 34.09
N GLY A 509 -32.41 3.37 33.57
CA GLY A 509 -33.75 3.56 34.15
C GLY A 509 -34.70 4.48 33.38
N SER A 510 -34.25 5.13 32.30
CA SER A 510 -35.12 5.83 31.36
C SER A 510 -35.04 5.16 29.98
N GLY A 511 -36.18 4.92 29.33
CA GLY A 511 -36.21 4.45 27.94
C GLY A 511 -35.44 5.41 27.01
N PRO A 512 -35.13 5.00 25.76
CA PRO A 512 -34.29 5.79 24.86
C PRO A 512 -34.94 7.14 24.55
N ARG A 513 -34.54 8.18 25.26
CA ARG A 513 -34.84 9.58 24.97
C ARG A 513 -33.55 10.28 24.58
N ALA A 514 -33.53 10.85 23.38
CA ALA A 514 -32.50 11.80 23.00
C ALA A 514 -32.61 13.03 23.93
N LEU A 515 -31.58 13.28 24.74
CA LEU A 515 -31.49 14.48 25.55
C LEU A 515 -31.06 15.63 24.64
N LEU A 516 -32.03 16.40 24.13
CA LEU A 516 -31.77 17.79 23.76
C LEU A 516 -31.57 18.55 25.08
N LEU A 517 -30.37 19.08 25.30
CA LEU A 517 -30.11 19.99 26.42
C LEU A 517 -30.83 21.30 26.12
N ASP A 518 -32.03 21.45 26.68
CA ASP A 518 -32.71 22.73 26.87
C ASP A 518 -32.38 23.27 28.27
N GLY A 519 -32.42 24.59 28.43
CA GLY A 519 -31.63 25.39 29.39
C GLY A 519 -31.71 25.13 30.90
N ASP A 520 -30.81 25.87 31.60
CA ASP A 520 -30.74 26.15 33.05
C ASP A 520 -29.90 25.27 34.00
N SER A 521 -28.90 24.55 33.49
CA SER A 521 -27.79 24.09 34.34
C SER A 521 -26.46 24.21 33.60
N ALA A 522 -25.67 25.21 33.96
CA ALA A 522 -24.40 25.55 33.32
C ALA A 522 -23.35 24.44 33.44
N ALA A 523 -23.33 23.53 32.47
CA ALA A 523 -22.13 22.82 32.06
C ALA A 523 -21.48 23.63 30.92
N ALA A 524 -20.38 24.32 31.22
CA ALA A 524 -19.68 25.17 30.25
C ALA A 524 -19.05 24.34 29.12
N CYS A 525 -19.80 24.10 28.05
CA CYS A 525 -19.27 23.65 26.77
C CYS A 525 -18.78 24.89 26.00
N ARG A 526 -17.47 25.14 25.98
CA ARG A 526 -16.87 26.27 25.26
C ARG A 526 -16.40 25.79 23.88
N VAL A 527 -17.15 26.11 22.83
CA VAL A 527 -16.77 25.85 21.43
C VAL A 527 -15.93 27.03 20.92
N THR A 528 -14.64 26.82 20.68
CA THR A 528 -13.73 27.86 20.13
C THR A 528 -13.24 27.47 18.74
N GLY A 529 -13.59 28.27 17.73
CA GLY A 529 -12.86 28.39 16.45
C GLY A 529 -13.00 27.24 15.45
N ILE A 530 -13.82 27.43 14.42
CA ILE A 530 -13.85 26.59 13.22
C ILE A 530 -12.72 27.05 12.29
N ASN A 531 -11.74 26.19 12.01
CA ASN A 531 -10.75 26.41 10.95
C ASN A 531 -11.07 25.41 9.83
N THR A 532 -11.62 25.86 8.72
CA THR A 532 -12.00 24.99 7.60
C THR A 532 -10.79 24.73 6.71
N SER A 533 -9.92 23.80 7.10
CA SER A 533 -8.96 23.23 6.16
C SER A 533 -9.68 22.17 5.33
N LEU A 534 -9.77 22.41 4.01
CA LEU A 534 -10.25 21.48 3.00
C LEU A 534 -9.58 20.10 3.14
N PRO A 535 -10.21 19.01 2.67
CA PRO A 535 -9.44 17.79 2.38
C PRO A 535 -8.32 18.21 1.44
N ALA A 536 -7.09 18.23 1.96
CA ALA A 536 -5.94 18.55 1.14
C ALA A 536 -6.00 17.56 -0.04
N VAL A 537 -6.15 18.07 -1.27
CA VAL A 537 -5.86 17.29 -2.48
C VAL A 537 -4.47 16.75 -2.21
N ALA A 538 -4.39 15.46 -1.85
CA ALA A 538 -3.23 14.91 -1.18
C ALA A 538 -2.02 15.31 -2.02
N ALA A 539 -1.21 16.24 -1.49
CA ALA A 539 -0.14 16.84 -2.24
C ALA A 539 0.75 15.67 -2.66
N ASP A 540 0.73 15.32 -3.95
CA ASP A 540 1.21 14.03 -4.45
C ASP A 540 2.59 13.75 -3.86
N ALA A 541 2.65 12.84 -2.87
CA ALA A 541 3.72 12.72 -1.89
C ALA A 541 4.98 12.06 -2.45
N ARG A 542 5.20 12.19 -3.77
CA ARG A 542 6.24 11.51 -4.53
C ARG A 542 7.23 12.54 -5.09
N PRO A 543 8.12 13.12 -4.26
CA PRO A 543 9.12 14.09 -4.71
C PRO A 543 9.99 13.52 -5.85
N LEU A 544 10.30 12.22 -5.79
CA LEU A 544 11.04 11.53 -6.85
C LEU A 544 10.28 11.47 -8.17
N ALA A 545 8.98 11.18 -8.18
CA ALA A 545 8.18 11.13 -9.41
C ALA A 545 8.14 12.51 -10.08
N ARG A 546 7.98 13.59 -9.29
CA ARG A 546 8.04 14.96 -9.80
C ARG A 546 9.42 15.31 -10.35
N LEU A 547 10.50 14.89 -9.69
CA LEU A 547 11.86 15.09 -10.16
C LEU A 547 12.12 14.35 -11.48
N LEU A 548 11.75 13.08 -11.56
CA LEU A 548 11.88 12.26 -12.77
C LEU A 548 11.05 12.81 -13.93
N PHE A 549 9.83 13.28 -13.66
CA PHE A 549 9.00 13.95 -14.64
C PHE A 549 9.67 15.23 -15.16
N ARG A 550 10.17 16.09 -14.28
CA ARG A 550 10.89 17.32 -14.67
C ARG A 550 12.14 17.02 -15.49
N PHE A 551 12.90 16.02 -15.07
CA PHE A 551 14.09 15.55 -15.80
C PHE A 551 13.70 15.06 -17.19
N ALA A 552 12.77 14.11 -17.28
CA ALA A 552 12.31 13.55 -18.55
C ALA A 552 11.77 14.63 -19.50
N ALA A 553 11.00 15.58 -18.98
CA ALA A 553 10.47 16.68 -19.79
C ALA A 553 11.57 17.64 -20.29
N ALA A 554 12.62 17.87 -19.51
CA ALA A 554 13.74 18.73 -19.89
C ALA A 554 14.66 18.09 -20.95
N THR A 555 14.71 16.75 -21.00
CA THR A 555 15.62 15.99 -21.88
C THR A 555 14.90 15.27 -23.02
N ALA A 556 13.56 15.26 -23.06
CA ALA A 556 12.73 14.52 -24.03
C ALA A 556 13.09 14.78 -25.51
N LEU A 557 13.55 15.99 -25.83
CA LEU A 557 13.94 16.38 -27.19
C LEU A 557 15.39 16.03 -27.56
N ARG A 558 16.18 15.50 -26.62
CA ARG A 558 17.55 15.06 -26.89
C ARG A 558 17.53 13.66 -27.49
N PRO A 559 18.14 13.41 -28.66
CA PRO A 559 18.00 12.13 -29.40
C PRO A 559 18.25 10.88 -28.55
N GLY A 560 19.34 10.86 -27.76
CA GLY A 560 19.69 9.70 -26.92
C GLY A 560 18.68 9.43 -25.79
N PHE A 561 18.16 10.48 -25.15
CA PHE A 561 17.14 10.34 -24.11
C PHE A 561 15.79 9.94 -24.68
N SER A 562 15.41 10.49 -25.84
CA SER A 562 14.16 10.13 -26.51
C SER A 562 14.11 8.64 -26.85
N ALA A 563 15.21 8.07 -27.37
CA ALA A 563 15.34 6.65 -27.63
C ALA A 563 15.25 5.81 -26.35
N LEU A 564 15.95 6.22 -25.28
CA LEU A 564 15.90 5.54 -23.98
C LEU A 564 14.48 5.54 -23.38
N TYR A 565 13.80 6.70 -23.39
CA TYR A 565 12.42 6.81 -22.94
C TYR A 565 11.50 5.93 -23.80
N ARG A 566 11.69 5.90 -25.12
CA ARG A 566 10.91 5.01 -25.97
C ARG A 566 11.04 3.54 -25.58
N LEU A 567 12.26 3.07 -25.31
CA LEU A 567 12.49 1.70 -24.81
C LEU A 567 11.79 1.47 -23.47
N PHE A 568 11.88 2.43 -22.55
CA PHE A 568 11.23 2.36 -21.24
C PHE A 568 9.69 2.32 -21.33
N TYR A 569 9.08 3.07 -22.26
CA TYR A 569 7.64 3.01 -22.48
C TYR A 569 7.21 1.73 -23.19
N LEU A 570 8.03 1.23 -24.14
CA LEU A 570 7.79 -0.05 -24.80
C LEU A 570 7.82 -1.22 -23.82
N SER A 571 8.67 -1.18 -22.79
CA SER A 571 8.70 -2.20 -21.73
C SER A 571 7.51 -2.11 -20.77
N ALA A 572 6.85 -0.96 -20.66
CA ALA A 572 5.63 -0.82 -19.85
C ALA A 572 4.45 -1.62 -20.41
N LEU A 573 4.34 -1.76 -21.74
CA LEU A 573 3.22 -2.45 -22.39
C LEU A 573 3.11 -3.95 -22.04
N PRO A 574 4.17 -4.78 -22.14
CA PRO A 574 4.10 -6.18 -21.72
C PRO A 574 3.87 -6.31 -20.20
N VAL A 575 4.41 -5.40 -19.39
CA VAL A 575 4.16 -5.42 -17.94
C VAL A 575 2.70 -5.08 -17.64
N ALA A 576 2.13 -4.06 -18.30
CA ALA A 576 0.72 -3.73 -18.20
C ALA A 576 -0.17 -4.91 -18.64
N ARG A 577 0.19 -5.59 -19.72
CA ARG A 577 -0.50 -6.82 -20.17
C ARG A 577 -0.52 -7.88 -19.08
N VAL A 578 0.62 -8.18 -18.46
CA VAL A 578 0.71 -9.21 -17.39
C VAL A 578 -0.05 -8.78 -16.14
N LEU A 579 0.10 -7.52 -15.71
CA LEU A 579 -0.50 -7.05 -14.47
C LEU A 579 -2.01 -6.86 -14.59
N LEU A 580 -2.50 -6.31 -15.70
CA LEU A 580 -3.90 -5.89 -15.83
C LEU A 580 -4.79 -6.94 -16.52
N THR A 581 -4.24 -7.98 -17.13
CA THR A 581 -5.05 -9.11 -17.66
C THR A 581 -5.35 -10.12 -16.54
N ILE A 582 -6.42 -9.88 -15.79
CA ILE A 582 -6.90 -10.77 -14.72
C ILE A 582 -8.28 -11.34 -15.00
N PRO A 583 -8.71 -12.41 -14.30
CA PRO A 583 -10.10 -12.86 -14.35
C PRO A 583 -11.05 -11.69 -14.10
N GLY A 584 -11.99 -11.48 -15.02
CA GLY A 584 -12.89 -10.31 -15.04
C GLY A 584 -12.54 -9.25 -16.10
N VAL A 585 -11.31 -9.22 -16.61
CA VAL A 585 -10.91 -8.32 -17.71
C VAL A 585 -11.04 -9.04 -19.05
N LYS A 586 -11.94 -8.54 -19.90
CA LYS A 586 -12.23 -9.07 -21.25
C LYS A 586 -11.16 -8.66 -22.26
N ALA A 587 -10.74 -7.40 -22.21
CA ALA A 587 -9.78 -6.84 -23.16
C ALA A 587 -8.97 -5.71 -22.54
N LEU A 588 -7.75 -5.53 -23.03
CA LEU A 588 -6.87 -4.42 -22.66
C LEU A 588 -6.41 -3.72 -23.94
N TYR A 589 -6.67 -2.42 -24.04
CA TYR A 589 -6.24 -1.59 -25.15
C TYR A 589 -5.18 -0.59 -24.70
N LEU A 590 -4.20 -0.37 -25.57
CA LEU A 590 -3.46 0.88 -25.62
C LEU A 590 -4.31 1.87 -26.41
N TYR A 591 -4.81 2.90 -25.74
CA TYR A 591 -5.72 3.88 -26.32
C TYR A 591 -5.10 5.26 -26.22
N ARG A 592 -5.12 6.07 -27.29
CA ARG A 592 -4.46 7.39 -27.33
C ARG A 592 -2.96 7.30 -26.96
N GLY A 593 -2.36 8.44 -26.63
CA GLY A 593 -0.96 8.55 -26.23
C GLY A 593 -0.02 7.86 -27.20
N MET A 594 0.68 6.85 -26.70
CA MET A 594 1.68 6.04 -27.41
C MET A 594 1.17 5.32 -28.66
N ALA A 595 -0.15 5.14 -28.81
CA ALA A 595 -0.73 4.56 -30.01
C ALA A 595 -0.74 5.53 -31.21
N ALA A 596 -0.68 6.84 -30.96
CA ALA A 596 -0.76 7.87 -31.99
C ALA A 596 0.63 8.28 -32.54
N LYS A 597 0.71 8.62 -33.82
CA LYS A 597 1.96 9.06 -34.49
C LYS A 597 2.60 10.32 -33.86
N GLY A 598 1.81 11.21 -33.25
CA GLY A 598 2.28 12.44 -32.59
C GLY A 598 2.76 12.27 -31.14
N TRP A 599 3.00 11.03 -30.70
CA TRP A 599 3.48 10.72 -29.36
C TRP A 599 4.96 11.10 -29.18
N VAL A 600 5.27 11.78 -28.08
CA VAL A 600 6.63 12.22 -27.75
C VAL A 600 7.04 11.62 -26.40
N PRO A 601 8.06 10.72 -26.36
CA PRO A 601 8.55 10.10 -25.13
C PRO A 601 8.95 11.16 -24.09
N GLY A 602 8.57 10.95 -22.82
CA GLY A 602 8.89 11.89 -21.72
C GLY A 602 7.98 13.11 -21.62
N LEU A 603 7.20 13.42 -22.67
CA LEU A 603 6.20 14.51 -22.67
C LEU A 603 4.76 14.03 -22.87
N SER A 604 4.57 12.74 -23.12
CA SER A 604 3.29 12.10 -23.34
C SER A 604 3.15 10.91 -22.41
N ASP A 605 1.92 10.62 -22.03
CA ASP A 605 1.54 9.51 -21.18
C ASP A 605 1.19 8.23 -21.96
N ILE A 606 1.04 7.14 -21.20
CA ILE A 606 0.45 5.88 -21.66
C ILE A 606 -0.97 5.80 -21.12
N ASP A 607 -1.94 5.98 -22.01
CA ASP A 607 -3.36 5.82 -21.71
C ASP A 607 -3.80 4.38 -22.04
N LEU A 608 -4.55 3.77 -21.14
CA LEU A 608 -5.05 2.41 -21.30
C LEU A 608 -6.57 2.37 -21.20
N ALA A 609 -7.16 1.34 -21.78
CA ALA A 609 -8.54 0.98 -21.49
C ALA A 609 -8.69 -0.51 -21.16
N CYS A 610 -9.20 -0.78 -19.97
CA CYS A 610 -9.53 -2.10 -19.45
C CYS A 610 -11.03 -2.33 -19.65
N VAL A 611 -11.38 -3.20 -20.59
CA VAL A 611 -12.75 -3.63 -20.81
C VAL A 611 -13.05 -4.81 -19.89
N LEU A 612 -14.07 -4.65 -19.05
CA LEU A 612 -14.48 -5.61 -18.03
C LEU A 612 -15.60 -6.51 -18.55
N ASN A 613 -15.64 -7.73 -18.04
CA ASN A 613 -16.83 -8.57 -18.14
C ASN A 613 -17.95 -7.98 -17.25
N PRO A 614 -19.23 -8.12 -17.64
CA PRO A 614 -20.34 -7.80 -16.74
C PRO A 614 -20.23 -8.63 -15.45
N SER A 615 -20.49 -8.00 -14.31
CA SER A 615 -20.47 -8.64 -12.99
C SER A 615 -21.39 -7.88 -12.04
N GLY A 616 -21.81 -8.52 -10.94
CA GLY A 616 -22.58 -7.83 -9.89
C GLY A 616 -21.74 -6.74 -9.18
N PRO A 617 -22.37 -5.75 -8.51
CA PRO A 617 -21.68 -4.63 -7.86
C PRO A 617 -20.56 -5.03 -6.88
N ALA A 618 -20.78 -6.10 -6.11
CA ALA A 618 -19.79 -6.58 -5.14
C ALA A 618 -18.55 -7.20 -5.82
N GLU A 619 -18.75 -7.96 -6.89
CA GLU A 619 -17.68 -8.54 -7.69
C GLU A 619 -16.91 -7.47 -8.46
N ASP A 620 -17.63 -6.47 -9.02
CA ASP A 620 -17.05 -5.32 -9.70
C ASP A 620 -16.14 -4.53 -8.75
N TYR A 621 -16.57 -4.25 -7.53
CA TYR A 621 -15.73 -3.58 -6.53
C TYR A 621 -14.44 -4.36 -6.21
N PHE A 622 -14.54 -5.68 -6.07
CA PHE A 622 -13.38 -6.52 -5.79
C PHE A 622 -12.41 -6.56 -6.97
N LEU A 623 -12.94 -6.66 -8.20
CA LEU A 623 -12.17 -6.58 -9.43
C LEU A 623 -11.47 -5.23 -9.54
N TYR A 624 -12.21 -4.13 -9.37
CA TYR A 624 -11.71 -2.76 -9.37
C TYR A 624 -10.62 -2.55 -8.33
N SER A 625 -10.82 -2.99 -7.09
CA SER A 625 -9.82 -2.87 -6.01
C SER A 625 -8.52 -3.61 -6.37
N LYS A 626 -8.62 -4.80 -6.95
CA LYS A 626 -7.46 -5.54 -7.47
C LYS A 626 -6.77 -4.80 -8.60
N LEU A 627 -7.52 -4.28 -9.58
CA LEU A 627 -6.99 -3.51 -10.70
C LEU A 627 -6.28 -2.25 -10.20
N CYS A 628 -6.87 -1.50 -9.28
CA CYS A 628 -6.26 -0.32 -8.67
C CYS A 628 -4.98 -0.65 -7.90
N SER A 629 -4.94 -1.77 -7.17
CA SER A 629 -3.70 -2.23 -6.52
C SER A 629 -2.58 -2.51 -7.54
N ARG A 630 -2.91 -3.21 -8.63
CA ARG A 630 -1.94 -3.52 -9.70
C ARG A 630 -1.56 -2.31 -10.53
N LEU A 631 -2.49 -1.39 -10.75
CA LEU A 631 -2.22 -0.12 -11.43
C LEU A 631 -1.33 0.78 -10.58
N ARG A 632 -1.48 0.78 -9.24
CA ARG A 632 -0.55 1.47 -8.34
C ARG A 632 0.86 0.89 -8.48
N LEU A 633 1.01 -0.43 -8.55
CA LEU A 633 2.30 -1.08 -8.82
C LEU A 633 2.86 -0.65 -10.19
N LEU A 634 2.04 -0.72 -11.25
CA LEU A 634 2.44 -0.31 -12.59
C LEU A 634 2.87 1.16 -12.65
N LYS A 635 2.10 2.08 -12.04
CA LYS A 635 2.41 3.52 -11.93
C LYS A 635 3.64 3.81 -11.10
N ALA A 636 3.99 2.94 -10.16
CA ALA A 636 5.16 3.11 -9.33
C ALA A 636 6.46 2.75 -10.08
N VAL A 637 6.39 1.81 -11.02
CA VAL A 637 7.50 1.45 -11.92
C VAL A 637 7.54 2.40 -13.12
N PHE A 638 6.39 2.70 -13.71
CA PHE A 638 6.22 3.54 -14.89
C PHE A 638 5.42 4.79 -14.52
N PRO A 639 6.06 5.87 -14.04
CA PRO A 639 5.36 7.06 -13.56
C PRO A 639 4.66 7.86 -14.67
N PHE A 640 4.83 7.47 -15.93
CA PHE A 640 4.24 8.10 -17.11
C PHE A 640 2.93 7.45 -17.57
N MET A 641 2.35 6.56 -16.77
CA MET A 641 1.01 6.03 -17.04
C MET A 641 -0.03 7.12 -16.80
N GLY A 642 -0.82 7.41 -17.82
CA GLY A 642 -1.88 8.42 -17.81
C GLY A 642 -3.19 7.87 -17.26
N GLU A 643 -4.26 8.11 -18.02
CA GLU A 643 -5.60 7.64 -17.71
C GLU A 643 -5.73 6.14 -17.99
N VAL A 644 -6.42 5.43 -17.09
CA VAL A 644 -6.80 4.04 -17.31
C VAL A 644 -8.31 3.96 -17.21
N MET A 645 -8.97 3.77 -18.35
CA MET A 645 -10.42 3.65 -18.42
C MET A 645 -10.88 2.25 -17.99
N PHE A 646 -11.88 2.14 -17.13
CA PHE A 646 -12.49 0.87 -16.71
C PHE A 646 -13.98 0.88 -17.04
N ALA A 647 -14.40 0.06 -17.99
CA ALA A 647 -15.78 0.01 -18.47
C ALA A 647 -16.19 -1.42 -18.83
N THR A 648 -17.47 -1.76 -18.70
CA THR A 648 -17.97 -3.02 -19.27
C THR A 648 -17.91 -2.96 -20.80
N ALA A 649 -17.93 -4.11 -21.47
CA ALA A 649 -17.93 -4.15 -22.94
C ALA A 649 -19.08 -3.36 -23.57
N GLY A 650 -20.27 -3.37 -22.95
CA GLY A 650 -21.43 -2.63 -23.42
C GLY A 650 -21.25 -1.12 -23.26
N ASP A 651 -20.90 -0.65 -22.07
CA ASP A 651 -20.68 0.78 -21.79
C ASP A 651 -19.54 1.34 -22.65
N PHE A 652 -18.48 0.57 -22.82
CA PHE A 652 -17.33 0.91 -23.64
C PHE A 652 -17.73 1.13 -25.11
N ALA A 653 -18.49 0.19 -25.69
CA ALA A 653 -18.95 0.30 -27.06
C ALA A 653 -19.95 1.46 -27.23
N ALA A 654 -20.91 1.58 -26.31
CA ALA A 654 -21.91 2.65 -26.34
C ALA A 654 -21.26 4.03 -26.32
N PHE A 655 -20.26 4.23 -25.45
CA PHE A 655 -19.50 5.48 -25.40
C PHE A 655 -18.80 5.77 -26.74
N PHE A 656 -17.97 4.87 -27.26
CA PHE A 656 -17.22 5.16 -28.47
C PHE A 656 -18.07 5.23 -29.74
N ASN A 657 -19.23 4.58 -29.78
CA ASN A 657 -20.13 4.67 -30.94
C ASN A 657 -20.82 6.04 -31.05
N CYS A 658 -21.01 6.77 -29.95
CA CYS A 658 -21.73 8.06 -29.95
C CYS A 658 -20.86 9.29 -29.69
N TRP A 659 -19.54 9.14 -29.49
CA TRP A 659 -18.65 10.25 -29.11
C TRP A 659 -17.85 10.86 -30.28
N GLY A 660 -18.50 10.99 -31.45
CA GLY A 660 -18.00 11.73 -32.61
C GLY A 660 -16.54 11.41 -32.99
N VAL A 661 -15.73 12.46 -33.10
CA VAL A 661 -14.32 12.37 -33.50
C VAL A 661 -13.49 11.49 -32.55
N LYS A 662 -13.80 11.48 -31.26
CA LYS A 662 -13.08 10.65 -30.27
C LYS A 662 -13.35 9.16 -30.49
N GLY A 663 -14.60 8.81 -30.80
CA GLY A 663 -15.00 7.47 -31.25
C GLY A 663 -14.22 7.00 -32.47
N ALA A 664 -14.23 7.82 -33.52
CA ALA A 664 -13.50 7.55 -34.75
C ALA A 664 -11.97 7.44 -34.52
N GLU A 665 -11.38 8.32 -33.71
CA GLU A 665 -9.95 8.26 -33.37
C GLU A 665 -9.61 6.97 -32.60
N PHE A 666 -10.46 6.51 -31.67
CA PHE A 666 -10.25 5.25 -30.96
C PHE A 666 -10.12 4.09 -31.94
N SER A 667 -11.06 3.97 -32.88
CA SER A 667 -11.10 2.86 -33.82
C SER A 667 -9.87 2.77 -34.73
N THR A 668 -9.31 3.91 -35.09
CA THR A 668 -8.20 4.01 -36.04
C THR A 668 -6.83 3.98 -35.37
N SER A 669 -6.74 4.40 -34.10
CA SER A 669 -5.46 4.56 -33.40
C SER A 669 -5.24 3.60 -32.25
N SER A 670 -6.27 2.97 -31.69
CA SER A 670 -6.11 2.04 -30.58
C SER A 670 -5.42 0.74 -31.00
N ARG A 671 -4.75 0.10 -30.04
CA ARG A 671 -4.12 -1.21 -30.24
C ARG A 671 -4.56 -2.17 -29.14
N LEU A 672 -5.09 -3.32 -29.54
CA LEU A 672 -5.39 -4.40 -28.61
C LEU A 672 -4.07 -4.99 -28.07
N LEU A 673 -3.89 -4.95 -26.75
CA LEU A 673 -2.74 -5.54 -26.06
C LEU A 673 -3.03 -6.97 -25.59
N SER A 674 -4.28 -7.25 -25.21
CA SER A 674 -4.71 -8.54 -24.66
C SER A 674 -6.22 -8.72 -24.77
N GLY A 675 -6.69 -9.98 -24.80
CA GLY A 675 -8.12 -10.32 -24.78
C GLY A 675 -8.78 -10.33 -26.15
N SER A 676 -10.11 -10.23 -26.17
CA SER A 676 -10.90 -10.23 -27.41
C SER A 676 -11.35 -8.82 -27.79
N PRO A 677 -11.25 -8.42 -29.07
CA PRO A 677 -11.70 -7.10 -29.49
C PRO A 677 -13.19 -6.90 -29.21
N VAL A 678 -13.58 -5.66 -28.87
CA VAL A 678 -14.97 -5.25 -28.69
C VAL A 678 -15.43 -4.71 -30.04
N PRO A 679 -16.53 -5.22 -30.62
CA PRO A 679 -17.03 -4.70 -31.88
C PRO A 679 -17.51 -3.26 -31.68
N LEU A 680 -16.91 -2.32 -32.40
CA LEU A 680 -17.32 -0.92 -32.45
C LEU A 680 -18.02 -0.67 -33.78
N GLN A 681 -19.16 0.02 -33.73
CA GLN A 681 -19.86 0.45 -34.94
C GLN A 681 -19.32 1.83 -35.32
N LEU A 682 -18.55 1.87 -36.40
CA LEU A 682 -17.96 3.12 -36.87
C LEU A 682 -19.02 3.98 -37.52
N GLN A 683 -19.47 5.00 -36.80
CA GLN A 683 -20.21 6.08 -37.42
C GLN A 683 -19.23 7.12 -37.97
N PRO A 684 -19.47 7.66 -39.18
CA PRO A 684 -18.71 8.78 -39.68
C PRO A 684 -18.82 9.94 -38.67
N PRO A 685 -17.73 10.70 -38.42
CA PRO A 685 -17.73 11.76 -37.42
C PRO A 685 -18.69 12.88 -37.83
N ALA A 686 -19.90 12.87 -37.29
CA ALA A 686 -20.83 13.97 -37.36
C ALA A 686 -20.48 15.00 -36.28
N ALA A 687 -20.47 16.28 -36.65
CA ALA A 687 -20.37 17.35 -35.65
C ALA A 687 -21.63 17.32 -34.79
N GLY A 688 -21.46 17.29 -33.46
CA GLY A 688 -22.59 17.18 -32.54
C GLY A 688 -22.19 17.45 -31.09
N PRO A 689 -23.14 17.33 -30.14
CA PRO A 689 -22.91 17.67 -28.74
C PRO A 689 -21.71 16.95 -28.10
N GLY A 690 -21.39 15.73 -28.55
CA GLY A 690 -20.21 14.98 -28.10
C GLY A 690 -18.89 15.65 -28.49
N ASP A 691 -18.79 16.15 -29.73
CA ASP A 691 -17.59 16.88 -30.20
C ASP A 691 -17.44 18.21 -29.45
N PHE A 692 -18.52 18.98 -29.32
CA PHE A 692 -18.48 20.23 -28.52
C PHE A 692 -18.05 19.95 -27.08
N THR A 693 -18.56 18.88 -26.46
CA THR A 693 -18.17 18.47 -25.11
C THR A 693 -16.67 18.14 -25.03
N GLU A 694 -16.13 17.41 -26.00
CA GLU A 694 -14.68 17.13 -26.07
C GLU A 694 -13.85 18.39 -26.35
N ALA A 695 -14.37 19.36 -27.10
CA ALA A 695 -13.71 20.65 -27.29
C ALA A 695 -13.51 21.38 -25.96
N PHE A 696 -14.54 21.39 -25.10
CA PHE A 696 -14.44 21.94 -23.75
C PHE A 696 -13.54 21.11 -22.85
N TYR A 697 -13.53 19.77 -22.92
CA TYR A 697 -12.57 18.95 -22.18
C TYR A 697 -11.12 19.23 -22.60
N ALA A 698 -10.84 19.31 -23.91
CA ALA A 698 -9.54 19.67 -24.44
C ALA A 698 -9.12 21.07 -23.96
N TYR A 699 -10.03 22.05 -24.02
CA TYR A 699 -9.77 23.40 -23.53
C TYR A 699 -9.53 23.43 -22.01
N THR A 700 -10.23 22.61 -21.23
CA THR A 700 -9.98 22.46 -19.79
C THR A 700 -8.56 21.96 -19.51
N LEU A 701 -8.12 20.94 -20.25
CA LEU A 701 -6.77 20.42 -20.15
C LEU A 701 -5.74 21.46 -20.62
N LEU A 702 -6.06 22.26 -21.65
CA LEU A 702 -5.23 23.38 -22.08
C LEU A 702 -5.04 24.37 -20.93
N MET A 703 -6.13 24.88 -20.37
CA MET A 703 -6.09 25.89 -19.30
C MET A 703 -5.34 25.37 -18.07
N ARG A 704 -5.49 24.09 -17.72
CA ARG A 704 -4.70 23.46 -16.66
C ARG A 704 -3.20 23.50 -16.94
N HIS A 705 -2.75 23.27 -18.18
CA HIS A 705 -1.32 23.34 -18.51
C HIS A 705 -0.79 24.76 -18.68
N PHE A 706 -1.68 25.71 -19.02
CA PHE A 706 -1.34 27.11 -19.21
C PHE A 706 -1.22 27.86 -17.87
N LEU A 707 -2.17 27.66 -16.96
CA LEU A 707 -2.26 28.42 -15.70
C LEU A 707 -1.41 27.82 -14.56
N VAL A 708 -1.03 26.54 -14.64
CA VAL A 708 -0.23 25.91 -13.57
C VAL A 708 1.22 26.38 -13.62
N PRO A 709 1.72 27.09 -12.59
CA PRO A 709 3.09 27.58 -12.57
C PRO A 709 4.09 26.43 -12.38
N GLY A 710 5.30 26.61 -12.92
CA GLY A 710 6.42 25.70 -12.66
C GLY A 710 6.39 24.36 -13.39
N LEU A 711 5.50 24.19 -14.37
CA LEU A 711 5.59 23.07 -15.32
C LEU A 711 6.81 23.24 -16.24
N PRO A 712 7.49 22.15 -16.64
CA PRO A 712 8.57 22.21 -17.63
C PRO A 712 8.07 22.87 -18.93
N ARG A 713 8.84 23.84 -19.45
CA ARG A 713 8.46 24.64 -20.63
C ARG A 713 8.07 23.78 -21.84
N ALA A 714 8.86 22.74 -22.13
CA ALA A 714 8.58 21.82 -23.24
C ALA A 714 7.25 21.07 -23.05
N PHE A 715 6.94 20.67 -21.82
CA PHE A 715 5.69 19.99 -21.49
C PHE A 715 4.48 20.91 -21.63
N SER A 716 4.55 22.13 -21.07
CA SER A 716 3.46 23.12 -21.18
C SER A 716 3.20 23.48 -22.65
N ARG A 717 4.24 23.87 -23.42
CA ARG A 717 4.10 24.24 -24.83
C ARG A 717 3.48 23.15 -25.69
N ARG A 718 3.98 21.93 -25.56
CA ARG A 718 3.45 20.79 -26.30
C ARG A 718 1.98 20.54 -25.97
N ASN A 719 1.64 20.48 -24.68
CA ASN A 719 0.28 20.13 -24.28
C ASN A 719 -0.71 21.28 -24.55
N CYS A 720 -0.30 22.54 -24.45
CA CYS A 720 -1.12 23.67 -24.90
C CYS A 720 -1.39 23.61 -26.41
N LEU A 721 -0.36 23.40 -27.24
CA LEU A 721 -0.54 23.23 -28.69
C LEU A 721 -1.43 22.03 -29.01
N LYS A 722 -1.16 20.87 -28.41
CA LYS A 722 -1.93 19.63 -28.60
C LYS A 722 -3.41 19.86 -28.31
N ASN A 723 -3.72 20.47 -27.18
CA ASN A 723 -5.11 20.69 -26.76
C ASN A 723 -5.78 21.80 -27.58
N MET A 724 -5.05 22.83 -28.04
CA MET A 724 -5.59 23.84 -28.95
C MET A 724 -6.00 23.19 -30.28
N VAL A 725 -5.13 22.33 -30.84
CA VAL A 725 -5.46 21.55 -32.04
C VAL A 725 -6.68 20.68 -31.81
N ASP A 726 -6.78 19.99 -30.67
CA ASP A 726 -7.96 19.20 -30.34
C ASP A 726 -9.24 20.04 -30.24
N THR A 727 -9.20 21.19 -29.54
CA THR A 727 -10.35 22.10 -29.47
C THR A 727 -10.81 22.52 -30.87
N LYS A 728 -9.90 23.01 -31.72
CA LYS A 728 -10.23 23.40 -33.10
C LYS A 728 -10.73 22.20 -33.94
N ARG A 729 -10.14 21.03 -33.77
CA ARG A 729 -10.49 19.79 -34.48
C ARG A 729 -11.90 19.32 -34.16
N TYR A 730 -12.29 19.40 -32.89
CA TYR A 730 -13.64 19.01 -32.47
C TYR A 730 -14.70 20.00 -32.97
N LEU A 731 -14.38 21.30 -33.00
CA LEU A 731 -15.29 22.35 -33.47
C LEU A 731 -15.37 22.48 -35.00
N ALA A 732 -14.45 21.87 -35.74
CA ALA A 732 -14.40 21.97 -37.19
C ALA A 732 -15.58 21.24 -37.87
N PRO A 733 -16.01 21.70 -39.06
CA PRO A 733 -16.96 20.97 -39.89
C PRO A 733 -16.49 19.53 -40.19
N PRO A 734 -17.40 18.56 -40.37
CA PRO A 734 -17.05 17.17 -40.71
C PRO A 734 -16.02 17.04 -41.83
N SER A 735 -14.87 16.42 -41.52
CA SER A 735 -13.80 16.12 -42.48
C SER A 735 -13.01 14.88 -42.04
N PRO A 736 -12.43 14.09 -42.97
CA PRO A 736 -11.62 12.92 -42.64
C PRO A 736 -10.41 13.25 -41.76
N GLU A 737 -9.81 14.42 -41.94
CA GLU A 737 -8.62 14.88 -41.20
C GLU A 737 -8.92 15.02 -39.71
N ARG A 738 -10.17 15.29 -39.32
CA ARG A 738 -10.58 15.41 -37.91
C ARG A 738 -10.32 14.13 -37.12
N VAL A 739 -10.32 12.96 -37.76
CA VAL A 739 -10.09 11.67 -37.08
C VAL A 739 -8.67 11.60 -36.50
N SER A 740 -7.69 12.27 -37.10
CA SER A 740 -6.30 12.25 -36.65
C SER A 740 -5.82 13.65 -36.27
N ARG A 741 -5.46 13.85 -35.00
CA ARG A 741 -4.86 15.11 -34.51
C ARG A 741 -3.69 15.58 -35.38
N SER A 742 -2.81 14.65 -35.80
CA SER A 742 -1.65 14.98 -36.63
C SER A 742 -2.03 15.34 -38.07
N ALA A 743 -3.05 14.70 -38.65
CA ALA A 743 -3.55 15.09 -39.98
C ALA A 743 -4.17 16.49 -39.93
N TYR A 744 -5.04 16.74 -38.93
CA TYR A 744 -5.69 18.03 -38.74
C TYR A 744 -4.70 19.17 -38.45
N ALA A 745 -3.66 18.92 -37.63
CA ALA A 745 -2.62 19.93 -37.40
C ALA A 745 -1.87 20.30 -38.68
N ARG A 746 -1.56 19.32 -39.55
CA ARG A 746 -0.91 19.60 -40.85
C ARG A 746 -1.81 20.40 -41.78
N LEU A 747 -3.12 20.13 -41.79
CA LEU A 747 -4.10 20.94 -42.53
C LEU A 747 -4.06 22.41 -42.10
N LEU A 748 -3.87 22.68 -40.80
CA LEU A 748 -3.74 24.03 -40.26
C LEU A 748 -2.32 24.63 -40.37
N GLY A 749 -1.35 23.92 -40.95
CA GLY A 749 0.05 24.36 -40.98
C GLY A 749 0.71 24.43 -39.59
N LEU A 750 0.18 23.72 -38.59
CA LEU A 750 0.65 23.75 -37.20
C LEU A 750 1.72 22.67 -36.95
N PRO A 751 2.94 23.03 -36.52
CA PRO A 751 4.02 22.07 -36.41
C PRO A 751 3.99 21.34 -35.06
N LEU A 752 3.24 20.24 -34.95
CA LEU A 752 3.22 19.40 -33.73
C LEU A 752 4.61 18.87 -33.33
N GLU A 753 5.54 18.76 -34.28
CA GLU A 753 6.91 18.32 -34.08
C GLU A 753 7.84 19.48 -33.63
N ASN A 754 7.51 20.72 -34.01
CA ASN A 754 8.24 21.93 -33.60
C ASN A 754 7.41 22.78 -32.62
N PHE A 755 6.79 22.14 -31.64
CA PHE A 755 5.95 22.81 -30.64
C PHE A 755 6.72 23.83 -29.78
N MET A 756 8.05 23.82 -29.81
CA MET A 756 8.88 24.74 -29.03
C MET A 756 8.78 26.18 -29.51
N SER A 757 8.36 26.46 -30.75
CA SER A 757 8.11 27.83 -31.22
C SER A 757 6.78 28.40 -30.74
N VAL A 758 5.86 27.57 -30.24
CA VAL A 758 4.51 27.98 -29.88
C VAL A 758 4.50 28.70 -28.53
N ASP A 759 3.82 29.84 -28.48
CA ASP A 759 3.48 30.53 -27.25
C ASP A 759 2.24 29.90 -26.61
N CYS A 760 2.30 29.61 -25.30
CA CYS A 760 1.17 28.98 -24.61
C CYS A 760 -0.04 29.92 -24.53
N GLY A 761 0.20 31.23 -24.44
CA GLY A 761 -0.86 32.25 -24.40
C GLY A 761 -1.58 32.36 -25.74
N ASP A 762 -0.85 32.34 -26.85
CA ASP A 762 -1.43 32.26 -28.20
C ASP A 762 -2.27 30.99 -28.37
N ALA A 763 -1.74 29.83 -27.97
CA ALA A 763 -2.49 28.58 -28.07
C ALA A 763 -3.78 28.59 -27.24
N ALA A 764 -3.73 29.18 -26.04
CA ALA A 764 -4.90 29.34 -25.18
C ALA A 764 -5.94 30.30 -25.78
N TYR A 765 -5.49 31.45 -26.27
CA TYR A 765 -6.33 32.46 -26.90
C TYR A 765 -7.01 31.95 -28.17
N GLU A 766 -6.29 31.23 -29.03
CA GLU A 766 -6.82 30.63 -30.25
C GLU A 766 -7.88 29.55 -29.97
N ALA A 767 -7.74 28.78 -28.89
CA ALA A 767 -8.76 27.82 -28.46
C ALA A 767 -9.99 28.52 -27.88
N PHE A 768 -9.78 29.57 -27.08
CA PHE A 768 -10.83 30.45 -26.56
C PHE A 768 -11.65 31.10 -27.68
N LEU A 769 -10.99 31.65 -28.70
CA LEU A 769 -11.63 32.28 -29.85
C LEU A 769 -12.43 31.27 -30.67
N ALA A 770 -11.90 30.06 -30.90
CA ALA A 770 -12.61 29.01 -31.62
C ALA A 770 -13.91 28.58 -30.91
N LEU A 771 -13.89 28.48 -29.58
CA LEU A 771 -15.09 28.20 -28.78
C LEU A 771 -16.12 29.33 -28.90
N HIS A 772 -15.68 30.58 -28.85
CA HIS A 772 -16.58 31.74 -29.03
C HIS A 772 -17.23 31.75 -30.42
N GLN A 773 -16.45 31.55 -31.48
CA GLN A 773 -16.96 31.51 -32.86
C GLN A 773 -18.01 30.42 -33.05
N SER A 774 -17.77 29.24 -32.46
CA SER A 774 -18.70 28.11 -32.54
C SER A 774 -19.97 28.32 -31.70
N ALA A 775 -19.93 29.24 -30.73
CA ALA A 775 -21.07 29.54 -29.89
C ALA A 775 -22.04 30.56 -30.51
N GLY A 776 -21.63 31.33 -31.53
CA GLY A 776 -22.49 32.29 -32.22
C GLY A 776 -23.72 31.68 -32.90
N GLU A 777 -23.70 30.36 -33.12
CA GLU A 777 -24.83 29.57 -33.64
C GLU A 777 -25.85 29.19 -32.54
N PHE A 778 -25.50 29.36 -31.26
CA PHE A 778 -26.29 28.90 -30.12
C PHE A 778 -27.03 30.06 -29.44
N GLY A 779 -28.37 30.04 -29.48
CA GLY A 779 -29.24 31.18 -29.11
C GLY A 779 -29.38 31.53 -27.61
N GLY A 780 -28.40 31.24 -26.76
CA GLY A 780 -28.45 31.55 -25.33
C GLY A 780 -27.96 32.96 -24.99
N GLN A 781 -28.71 33.72 -24.18
CA GLN A 781 -28.28 35.04 -23.69
C GLN A 781 -27.83 34.99 -22.22
N ILE A 782 -26.65 35.56 -21.96
CA ILE A 782 -26.13 35.77 -20.61
C ILE A 782 -26.01 37.27 -20.39
N ALA A 783 -26.64 37.77 -19.34
CA ALA A 783 -26.59 39.18 -18.99
C ALA A 783 -25.66 39.39 -17.79
N ALA A 784 -25.02 40.55 -17.74
CA ALA A 784 -24.42 41.03 -16.50
C ALA A 784 -25.54 41.15 -15.45
N ALA A 785 -25.32 40.57 -14.27
CA ALA A 785 -26.20 40.83 -13.14
C ALA A 785 -25.85 42.19 -12.54
N GLY A 786 -26.81 42.87 -11.90
CA GLY A 786 -26.48 44.02 -11.04
C GLY A 786 -25.54 43.59 -9.90
N SER A 787 -24.78 44.55 -9.36
CA SER A 787 -23.79 44.30 -8.30
C SER A 787 -24.34 43.41 -7.19
N PRO A 788 -23.70 42.26 -6.87
CA PRO A 788 -24.20 41.35 -5.85
C PRO A 788 -24.18 42.00 -4.46
N ALA A 789 -25.08 41.56 -3.57
CA ALA A 789 -25.09 41.96 -2.17
C ALA A 789 -23.69 41.74 -1.54
N ALA A 790 -23.18 42.74 -0.83
CA ALA A 790 -21.77 42.88 -0.48
C ALA A 790 -21.21 41.89 0.58
N GLY A 791 -21.86 40.76 0.86
CA GLY A 791 -21.44 39.78 1.86
C GLY A 791 -21.03 38.44 1.23
N GLY A 792 -19.97 37.80 1.74
CA GLY A 792 -19.55 36.45 1.36
C GLY A 792 -18.09 36.35 0.90
N TRP A 793 -17.40 35.27 1.30
CA TRP A 793 -15.99 35.03 0.94
C TRP A 793 -15.79 34.96 -0.58
N PHE A 794 -16.72 34.31 -1.29
CA PHE A 794 -16.69 34.14 -2.73
C PHE A 794 -16.78 35.48 -3.47
N ASN A 795 -17.74 36.33 -3.07
CA ASN A 795 -17.92 37.67 -3.63
C ASN A 795 -16.67 38.55 -3.42
N LYS A 796 -16.02 38.45 -2.26
CA LYS A 796 -14.77 39.19 -1.97
C LYS A 796 -13.64 38.78 -2.91
N VAL A 797 -13.42 37.47 -3.09
CA VAL A 797 -12.38 36.95 -3.98
C VAL A 797 -12.67 37.30 -5.45
N CYS A 798 -13.92 37.15 -5.89
CA CYS A 798 -14.31 37.47 -7.26
C CYS A 798 -14.27 38.96 -7.58
N ARG A 799 -14.56 39.83 -6.60
CA ARG A 799 -14.38 41.28 -6.73
C ARG A 799 -12.92 41.64 -6.97
N ALA A 800 -12.01 41.11 -6.16
CA ALA A 800 -10.58 41.32 -6.34
C ALA A 800 -10.11 40.81 -7.72
N LEU A 801 -10.60 39.65 -8.16
CA LEU A 801 -10.33 39.10 -9.49
C LEU A 801 -10.83 40.03 -10.61
N ALA A 802 -12.05 40.58 -10.49
CA ALA A 802 -12.63 41.50 -11.46
C ALA A 802 -11.86 42.84 -11.53
N GLU A 803 -11.51 43.42 -10.37
CA GLU A 803 -10.68 44.62 -10.26
C GLU A 803 -9.31 44.41 -10.91
N ASP A 804 -8.64 43.30 -10.61
CA ASP A 804 -7.35 42.91 -11.19
C ASP A 804 -7.38 42.69 -12.71
N CYS A 805 -8.52 42.24 -13.22
CA CYS A 805 -8.71 41.99 -14.66
C CYS A 805 -8.97 43.27 -15.44
N GLY A 806 -9.58 44.29 -14.81
CA GLY A 806 -10.01 45.53 -15.46
C GLY A 806 -11.14 45.34 -16.48
N LEU A 807 -11.94 44.26 -16.35
CA LEU A 807 -13.08 43.94 -17.22
C LEU A 807 -14.32 43.64 -16.38
N SER A 808 -15.50 43.91 -16.92
CA SER A 808 -16.77 43.42 -16.33
C SER A 808 -16.90 41.93 -16.60
N LEU A 809 -16.39 41.11 -15.68
CA LEU A 809 -16.47 39.65 -15.76
C LEU A 809 -17.49 39.07 -14.79
N GLY A 810 -18.04 37.91 -15.15
CA GLY A 810 -18.76 37.03 -14.24
C GLY A 810 -17.86 35.92 -13.73
N VAL A 811 -18.12 35.43 -12.52
CA VAL A 811 -17.42 34.24 -11.97
C VAL A 811 -18.43 33.25 -11.44
N ILE A 812 -18.23 31.98 -11.76
CA ILE A 812 -19.06 30.87 -11.30
C ILE A 812 -18.16 29.84 -10.63
N LEU A 813 -18.59 29.33 -9.48
CA LEU A 813 -18.02 28.17 -8.83
C LEU A 813 -19.10 27.10 -8.65
N ASP A 814 -18.90 25.94 -9.28
CA ASP A 814 -19.83 24.82 -9.24
C ASP A 814 -19.53 23.83 -8.10
N PRO A 815 -20.44 22.87 -7.80
CA PRO A 815 -20.25 21.86 -6.75
C PRO A 815 -19.07 20.90 -6.98
N LEU A 816 -18.47 20.88 -8.17
CA LEU A 816 -17.29 20.08 -8.49
C LEU A 816 -16.00 20.90 -8.37
N TYR A 817 -16.09 22.06 -7.71
CA TYR A 817 -15.02 23.03 -7.54
C TYR A 817 -14.50 23.63 -8.85
N ARG A 818 -15.28 23.62 -9.93
CA ARG A 818 -14.84 24.26 -11.16
C ARG A 818 -15.16 25.73 -11.17
N VAL A 819 -14.18 26.49 -11.64
CA VAL A 819 -14.31 27.94 -11.78
C VAL A 819 -14.45 28.32 -13.24
N TYR A 820 -15.50 29.08 -13.55
CA TYR A 820 -15.73 29.66 -14.86
C TYR A 820 -15.62 31.19 -14.73
N VAL A 821 -14.61 31.77 -15.36
CA VAL A 821 -14.46 33.22 -15.54
C VAL A 821 -15.10 33.58 -16.88
N VAL A 822 -16.20 34.31 -16.85
CA VAL A 822 -17.00 34.65 -18.03
C VAL A 822 -16.75 36.10 -18.40
N VAL A 823 -16.09 36.34 -19.53
CA VAL A 823 -15.83 37.69 -20.07
C VAL A 823 -16.89 38.09 -21.10
N PRO A 824 -17.11 39.40 -21.33
CA PRO A 824 -18.04 39.86 -22.36
C PRO A 824 -17.64 39.36 -23.75
N ASP A 825 -18.61 39.11 -24.63
CA ASP A 825 -18.33 38.64 -26.00
C ASP A 825 -17.48 39.65 -26.80
N LEU A 826 -17.62 40.95 -26.54
CA LEU A 826 -16.78 41.99 -27.15
C LEU A 826 -15.28 41.82 -26.84
N ALA A 827 -14.93 41.15 -25.74
CA ALA A 827 -13.55 40.85 -25.38
C ALA A 827 -12.98 39.64 -26.14
N ALA A 828 -13.79 38.90 -26.90
CA ALA A 828 -13.34 37.73 -27.64
C ALA A 828 -12.20 38.04 -28.62
N HIS A 829 -12.26 39.21 -29.26
CA HIS A 829 -11.28 39.67 -30.24
C HIS A 829 -10.14 40.52 -29.63
N ASP A 830 -10.11 40.70 -28.30
CA ASP A 830 -9.01 41.35 -27.59
C ASP A 830 -8.15 40.32 -26.85
N ARG A 831 -7.06 39.91 -27.50
CA ARG A 831 -6.07 38.99 -26.93
C ARG A 831 -5.50 39.49 -25.60
N GLN A 832 -5.28 40.80 -25.46
CA GLN A 832 -4.70 41.35 -24.23
C GLN A 832 -5.72 41.31 -23.07
N ALA A 833 -7.00 41.57 -23.35
CA ALA A 833 -8.08 41.38 -22.37
C ALA A 833 -8.14 39.94 -21.86
N TYR A 834 -8.08 38.96 -22.76
CA TYR A 834 -8.06 37.54 -22.40
C TYR A 834 -6.85 37.18 -21.50
N LEU A 835 -5.65 37.63 -21.86
CA LEU A 835 -4.45 37.35 -21.06
C LEU A 835 -4.46 38.06 -19.70
N ARG A 836 -5.02 39.28 -19.61
CA ARG A 836 -5.26 39.96 -18.33
C ARG A 836 -6.20 39.15 -17.43
N ALA A 837 -7.29 38.60 -17.97
CA ALA A 837 -8.20 37.74 -17.24
C ALA A 837 -7.51 36.47 -16.71
N CYS A 838 -6.69 35.81 -17.54
CA CYS A 838 -5.90 34.64 -17.13
C CYS A 838 -4.90 34.99 -16.03
N ALA A 839 -4.20 36.12 -16.13
CA ALA A 839 -3.24 36.56 -15.14
C ALA A 839 -3.91 36.92 -13.79
N ALA A 840 -5.06 37.59 -13.83
CA ALA A 840 -5.87 37.88 -12.64
C ALA A 840 -6.34 36.60 -11.95
N LEU A 841 -6.80 35.62 -12.73
CA LEU A 841 -7.17 34.29 -12.22
C LEU A 841 -5.97 33.57 -11.56
N CYS A 842 -4.79 33.55 -12.18
CA CYS A 842 -3.58 32.98 -11.57
C CYS A 842 -3.23 33.62 -10.22
N ARG A 843 -3.36 34.94 -10.10
CA ARG A 843 -3.13 35.64 -8.81
C ARG A 843 -4.19 35.28 -7.78
N ALA A 844 -5.47 35.23 -8.18
CA ALA A 844 -6.56 34.85 -7.31
C ALA A 844 -6.42 33.39 -6.81
N GLN A 845 -5.93 32.47 -7.64
CA GLN A 845 -5.63 31.08 -7.27
C GLN A 845 -4.56 30.97 -6.18
N ALA A 846 -3.57 31.87 -6.18
CA ALA A 846 -2.58 31.91 -5.11
C ALA A 846 -3.20 32.33 -3.76
N GLY A 847 -4.27 33.13 -3.78
CA GLY A 847 -5.01 33.56 -2.60
C GLY A 847 -6.13 32.62 -2.14
N SER A 848 -6.63 31.74 -3.01
CA SER A 848 -7.72 30.80 -2.71
C SER A 848 -7.56 29.47 -3.46
N PRO A 849 -7.24 28.36 -2.77
CA PRO A 849 -7.13 27.03 -3.37
C PRO A 849 -8.40 26.56 -4.09
N LEU A 850 -9.57 27.06 -3.70
CA LEU A 850 -10.85 26.74 -4.32
C LEU A 850 -10.92 27.19 -5.79
N LEU A 851 -10.14 28.21 -6.16
CA LEU A 851 -10.06 28.64 -7.56
C LEU A 851 -9.07 27.80 -8.38
N GLY A 852 -8.25 26.97 -7.73
CA GLY A 852 -7.20 26.17 -8.35
C GLY A 852 -7.71 24.97 -9.17
N ALA A 853 -8.94 24.54 -8.92
CA ALA A 853 -9.50 23.33 -9.52
C ALA A 853 -10.02 23.58 -10.95
N SER A 854 -9.12 23.39 -11.92
CA SER A 854 -9.41 23.35 -13.38
C SER A 854 -10.24 24.54 -13.89
N PRO A 855 -9.75 25.78 -13.78
CA PRO A 855 -10.54 26.94 -14.17
C PRO A 855 -10.64 27.08 -15.70
N LEU A 856 -11.69 27.74 -16.16
CA LEU A 856 -11.93 28.11 -17.54
C LEU A 856 -12.12 29.62 -17.66
N VAL A 857 -11.57 30.23 -18.70
CA VAL A 857 -11.90 31.58 -19.14
C VAL A 857 -12.71 31.45 -20.42
N LEU A 858 -13.94 31.95 -20.43
CA LEU A 858 -14.90 31.77 -21.53
C LEU A 858 -15.59 33.10 -21.84
N THR A 859 -16.05 33.27 -23.08
CA THR A 859 -16.96 34.35 -23.43
C THR A 859 -18.38 34.04 -22.93
N GLN A 860 -19.26 35.04 -22.89
CA GLN A 860 -20.67 34.85 -22.53
C GLN A 860 -21.35 33.82 -23.44
N SER A 861 -21.16 33.94 -24.75
CA SER A 861 -21.71 32.99 -25.73
C SER A 861 -21.12 31.59 -25.55
N ALA A 862 -19.80 31.45 -25.38
CA ALA A 862 -19.18 30.13 -25.19
C ALA A 862 -19.63 29.46 -23.88
N PHE A 863 -19.82 30.23 -22.81
CA PHE A 863 -20.35 29.70 -21.56
C PHE A 863 -21.84 29.29 -21.70
N ALA A 864 -22.64 30.06 -22.45
CA ALA A 864 -24.03 29.69 -22.76
C ALA A 864 -24.13 28.36 -23.52
N LEU A 865 -23.27 28.17 -24.53
CA LEU A 865 -23.13 26.90 -25.24
C LEU A 865 -22.77 25.76 -24.28
N LEU A 866 -21.77 25.94 -23.39
CA LEU A 866 -21.38 24.94 -22.39
C LEU A 866 -22.56 24.52 -21.51
N CYS A 867 -23.41 25.46 -21.08
CA CYS A 867 -24.60 25.17 -20.27
C CYS A 867 -25.63 24.26 -20.96
N GLY A 868 -25.65 24.22 -22.29
CA GLY A 868 -26.52 23.33 -23.07
C GLY A 868 -25.88 21.98 -23.43
N LEU A 869 -24.65 21.71 -22.98
CA LEU A 869 -23.92 20.48 -23.30
C LEU A 869 -23.88 19.52 -22.10
N PRO A 870 -23.67 18.21 -22.33
CA PRO A 870 -23.48 17.22 -21.25
C PRO A 870 -22.08 17.29 -20.64
N TYR A 871 -21.51 18.48 -20.53
CA TYR A 871 -20.18 18.68 -19.96
C TYR A 871 -20.16 18.20 -18.50
N LEU A 872 -19.19 17.34 -18.16
CA LEU A 872 -19.11 16.66 -16.85
C LEU A 872 -20.33 15.81 -16.53
N ASN A 873 -20.92 15.26 -17.58
CA ASN A 873 -22.12 14.45 -17.51
C ASN A 873 -23.26 15.20 -16.80
N ASN A 874 -23.33 16.53 -16.95
CA ASN A 874 -24.39 17.37 -16.41
C ASN A 874 -25.25 17.96 -17.56
N PRO A 875 -26.26 17.21 -18.05
CA PRO A 875 -27.14 17.70 -19.12
C PRO A 875 -28.10 18.80 -18.65
N VAL A 876 -28.21 19.04 -17.33
CA VAL A 876 -29.12 20.01 -16.70
C VAL A 876 -28.38 21.23 -16.15
N PHE A 877 -27.16 21.52 -16.63
CA PHE A 877 -26.38 22.63 -16.09
C PHE A 877 -27.05 23.99 -16.31
N SER A 878 -27.76 24.18 -17.43
CA SER A 878 -28.60 25.37 -17.64
C SER A 878 -29.67 25.54 -16.56
N LEU A 879 -30.28 24.43 -16.09
CA LEU A 879 -31.25 24.44 -15.01
C LEU A 879 -30.59 24.77 -13.67
N ASP A 880 -29.38 24.24 -13.41
CA ASP A 880 -28.62 24.62 -12.22
C ASP A 880 -28.35 26.12 -12.17
N MET A 881 -28.07 26.74 -13.31
CA MET A 881 -27.83 28.19 -13.43
C MET A 881 -29.07 29.05 -13.22
N CYS A 882 -30.27 28.51 -13.49
CA CYS A 882 -31.56 29.18 -13.29
C CYS A 882 -32.05 29.15 -11.83
N ILE A 883 -31.41 28.40 -10.93
CA ILE A 883 -31.79 28.39 -9.53
C ILE A 883 -31.51 29.76 -8.90
N ASP A 884 -32.56 30.40 -8.37
CA ASP A 884 -32.42 31.62 -7.57
C ASP A 884 -31.96 31.33 -6.13
N GLY A 885 -31.24 32.29 -5.56
CA GLY A 885 -30.69 32.22 -4.20
C GLY A 885 -29.17 32.01 -4.16
N GLN A 886 -28.53 32.59 -3.14
CA GLN A 886 -27.18 32.22 -2.73
C GLN A 886 -27.25 30.85 -2.03
N PRO A 887 -26.32 29.92 -2.30
CA PRO A 887 -26.28 28.65 -1.57
C PRO A 887 -26.18 28.92 -0.07
N SER A 888 -26.99 28.22 0.74
CA SER A 888 -26.99 28.31 2.20
C SER A 888 -25.79 27.62 2.86
N GLY A 889 -24.97 26.90 2.08
CA GLY A 889 -23.81 26.15 2.55
C GLY A 889 -22.51 26.96 2.58
N LEU A 890 -21.62 26.61 3.51
CA LEU A 890 -20.26 27.15 3.61
C LEU A 890 -19.29 26.56 2.57
N ASN A 891 -19.64 25.42 1.93
CA ASN A 891 -18.77 24.66 1.03
C ASN A 891 -19.54 24.15 -0.21
N PRO A 892 -19.00 24.30 -1.45
CA PRO A 892 -19.56 23.73 -2.69
C PRO A 892 -19.94 22.24 -2.65
N GLU A 893 -19.30 21.43 -1.79
CA GLU A 893 -19.62 20.00 -1.65
C GLU A 893 -21.06 19.73 -1.19
N TYR A 894 -21.68 20.64 -0.43
CA TYR A 894 -23.09 20.50 -0.03
C TYR A 894 -24.07 20.84 -1.16
N GLY A 895 -23.56 21.15 -2.35
CA GLY A 895 -24.32 21.59 -3.50
C GLY A 895 -24.36 23.12 -3.63
N GLY A 896 -25.04 23.57 -4.67
CA GLY A 896 -25.24 24.97 -5.04
C GLY A 896 -24.23 25.50 -6.05
N ILE A 897 -24.62 26.55 -6.76
CA ILE A 897 -23.74 27.31 -7.65
C ILE A 897 -23.51 28.69 -7.06
N TYR A 898 -22.25 29.03 -6.82
CA TYR A 898 -21.86 30.37 -6.42
C TYR A 898 -21.64 31.21 -7.68
N ARG A 899 -22.24 32.41 -7.71
CA ARG A 899 -22.23 33.31 -8.86
C ARG A 899 -21.82 34.71 -8.43
N TYR A 900 -21.01 35.36 -9.26
CA TYR A 900 -20.61 36.75 -9.13
C TYR A 900 -20.84 37.47 -10.46
N ASN A 901 -21.54 38.61 -10.43
CA ASN A 901 -21.77 39.50 -11.58
C ASN A 901 -22.31 38.81 -12.86
N LEU A 902 -23.15 37.78 -12.69
CA LEU A 902 -23.65 36.98 -13.81
C LEU A 902 -25.11 36.57 -13.57
N ALA A 903 -25.98 36.85 -14.54
CA ALA A 903 -27.35 36.38 -14.61
C ALA A 903 -27.53 35.52 -15.86
N TYR A 904 -27.89 34.25 -15.66
CA TYR A 904 -28.22 33.35 -16.76
C TYR A 904 -29.69 33.53 -17.14
N LYS A 905 -29.94 33.96 -18.37
CA LYS A 905 -31.30 34.11 -18.94
C LYS A 905 -31.56 33.13 -20.08
N GLY A 906 -30.75 32.07 -20.19
CA GLY A 906 -30.90 31.07 -21.24
C GLY A 906 -32.17 30.25 -21.06
N THR A 907 -32.71 29.76 -22.18
CA THR A 907 -33.79 28.79 -22.18
C THR A 907 -33.27 27.42 -21.75
N VAL A 908 -34.01 26.75 -20.88
CA VAL A 908 -33.79 25.32 -20.59
C VAL A 908 -33.98 24.54 -21.89
N LEU A 909 -33.13 23.55 -22.14
CA LEU A 909 -33.23 22.70 -23.32
C LEU A 909 -34.64 22.12 -23.46
N PRO A 910 -35.21 22.07 -24.69
CA PRO A 910 -36.44 21.35 -24.95
C PRO A 910 -36.35 19.91 -24.43
N PRO A 911 -37.43 19.31 -23.88
CA PRO A 911 -37.38 17.99 -23.25
C PRO A 911 -36.75 16.89 -24.12
N ALA A 912 -37.00 16.90 -25.44
CA ALA A 912 -36.39 15.95 -26.37
C ALA A 912 -34.87 16.10 -26.45
N GLN A 913 -34.38 17.33 -26.67
CA GLN A 913 -32.94 17.63 -26.71
C GLN A 913 -32.26 17.35 -25.36
N LEU A 914 -32.95 17.64 -24.25
CA LEU A 914 -32.48 17.33 -22.91
C LEU A 914 -32.31 15.82 -22.71
N ARG A 915 -33.26 15.01 -23.20
CA ARG A 915 -33.20 13.55 -23.15
C ARG A 915 -32.05 12.98 -23.99
N ASP A 916 -31.83 13.52 -25.19
CA ASP A 916 -30.71 13.12 -26.05
C ASP A 916 -29.37 13.43 -25.37
N THR A 917 -29.27 14.64 -24.80
CA THR A 917 -28.09 15.10 -24.08
C THR A 917 -27.84 14.28 -22.81
N ALA A 918 -28.90 13.88 -22.11
CA ALA A 918 -28.82 12.99 -20.95
C ALA A 918 -28.39 11.58 -21.33
N SER A 919 -28.85 11.06 -22.47
CA SER A 919 -28.44 9.74 -22.98
C SER A 919 -26.95 9.74 -23.32
N LEU A 920 -26.46 10.83 -23.92
CA LEU A 920 -25.04 11.04 -24.18
C LEU A 920 -24.26 11.10 -22.85
N ALA A 921 -24.68 11.94 -21.90
CA ALA A 921 -24.07 12.03 -20.57
C ALA A 921 -23.99 10.67 -19.85
N ALA A 922 -25.06 9.88 -19.91
CA ALA A 922 -25.16 8.56 -19.30
C ALA A 922 -24.15 7.58 -19.90
N ARG A 923 -24.05 7.49 -21.23
CA ARG A 923 -23.08 6.61 -21.90
C ARG A 923 -21.64 6.93 -21.51
N HIS A 924 -21.28 8.22 -21.43
CA HIS A 924 -19.94 8.62 -20.97
C HIS A 924 -19.73 8.40 -19.47
N PHE A 925 -20.72 8.68 -18.63
CA PHE A 925 -20.62 8.41 -17.19
C PHE A 925 -20.40 6.92 -16.92
N CYS A 926 -21.21 6.02 -17.52
CA CYS A 926 -21.08 4.57 -17.37
C CYS A 926 -19.70 4.05 -17.81
N ALA A 927 -19.11 4.64 -18.84
CA ALA A 927 -17.78 4.27 -19.32
C ALA A 927 -16.60 4.84 -18.49
N SER A 928 -16.80 5.94 -17.74
CA SER A 928 -15.69 6.67 -17.12
C SER A 928 -15.70 6.68 -15.59
N TRP A 929 -16.84 6.46 -14.93
CA TRP A 929 -16.99 6.72 -13.50
C TRP A 929 -16.00 5.90 -12.63
N ARG A 930 -15.74 4.64 -12.99
CA ARG A 930 -14.80 3.76 -12.26
C ARG A 930 -13.38 4.33 -12.22
N SER A 931 -12.95 4.91 -13.34
CA SER A 931 -11.62 5.52 -13.47
C SER A 931 -11.51 6.84 -12.72
N LEU A 932 -12.64 7.52 -12.56
CA LEU A 932 -12.75 8.78 -11.84
C LEU A 932 -12.94 8.57 -10.33
N TRP A 933 -13.32 7.35 -9.87
CA TRP A 933 -13.59 7.02 -8.47
C TRP A 933 -12.54 7.54 -7.47
N PRO A 934 -11.22 7.44 -7.73
CA PRO A 934 -10.22 7.92 -6.78
C PRO A 934 -10.09 9.45 -6.69
N GLY A 935 -10.63 10.21 -7.66
CA GLY A 935 -10.26 11.61 -7.87
C GLY A 935 -11.41 12.60 -7.98
N MET A 936 -12.65 12.13 -8.17
CA MET A 936 -13.83 13.00 -8.20
C MET A 936 -14.53 13.03 -6.83
N PRO A 937 -15.21 14.15 -6.47
CA PRO A 937 -15.92 14.25 -5.21
C PRO A 937 -17.17 13.35 -5.19
N PRO A 938 -17.64 12.89 -4.01
CA PRO A 938 -18.87 12.09 -3.88
C PRO A 938 -20.08 12.69 -4.59
N HIS A 939 -20.18 14.03 -4.60
CA HIS A 939 -21.24 14.78 -5.28
C HIS A 939 -21.34 14.41 -6.76
N TYR A 940 -20.20 14.22 -7.45
CA TYR A 940 -20.16 13.83 -8.85
C TYR A 940 -20.84 12.48 -9.08
N PHE A 941 -20.53 11.47 -8.27
CA PHE A 941 -21.08 10.14 -8.48
C PHE A 941 -22.56 10.07 -8.16
N TYR A 942 -22.96 10.62 -7.02
CA TYR A 942 -24.33 10.55 -6.52
C TYR A 942 -25.32 11.22 -7.49
N THR A 943 -25.04 12.47 -7.87
CA THR A 943 -25.94 13.24 -8.73
C THR A 943 -26.01 12.71 -10.15
N ARG A 944 -24.93 12.13 -10.69
CA ARG A 944 -24.92 11.56 -12.05
C ARG A 944 -25.65 10.23 -12.09
N ALA A 945 -25.40 9.36 -11.12
CA ALA A 945 -26.07 8.06 -11.05
C ALA A 945 -27.59 8.22 -10.87
N LEU A 946 -28.02 9.06 -9.93
CA LEU A 946 -29.44 9.24 -9.63
C LEU A 946 -30.14 10.19 -10.60
N GLY A 947 -29.50 11.31 -10.92
CA GLY A 947 -30.13 12.36 -11.73
C GLY A 947 -30.27 12.00 -13.20
N LEU A 948 -29.25 11.37 -13.81
CA LEU A 948 -29.38 10.89 -15.19
C LEU A 948 -30.44 9.79 -15.29
N ARG A 949 -30.53 8.94 -14.27
CA ARG A 949 -31.56 7.89 -14.21
C ARG A 949 -32.96 8.50 -14.14
N LEU A 950 -33.23 9.39 -13.17
CA LEU A 950 -34.54 10.04 -13.05
C LEU A 950 -34.94 10.78 -14.33
N LEU A 951 -33.97 11.44 -14.98
CA LEU A 951 -34.21 12.14 -16.23
C LEU A 951 -34.56 11.19 -17.38
N LEU A 952 -33.80 10.10 -17.57
CA LEU A 952 -34.05 9.15 -18.67
C LEU A 952 -35.25 8.23 -18.43
N GLU A 953 -35.47 7.82 -17.18
CA GLU A 953 -36.54 6.90 -16.79
C GLU A 953 -37.90 7.61 -16.64
N LYS A 954 -37.91 8.83 -16.09
CA LYS A 954 -39.15 9.53 -15.72
C LYS A 954 -39.31 10.92 -16.34
N GLY A 955 -38.33 11.39 -17.11
CA GLY A 955 -38.33 12.76 -17.65
C GLY A 955 -38.14 13.84 -16.58
N LEU A 956 -37.72 13.47 -15.35
CA LEU A 956 -37.57 14.41 -14.24
C LEU A 956 -36.18 15.05 -14.24
N ALA A 957 -36.11 16.30 -14.67
CA ALA A 957 -34.89 17.10 -14.68
C ALA A 957 -34.68 17.79 -13.32
N LEU A 958 -34.03 17.09 -12.37
CA LEU A 958 -33.64 17.70 -11.10
C LEU A 958 -32.27 18.40 -11.23
N PRO A 959 -32.08 19.58 -10.62
CA PRO A 959 -30.79 20.28 -10.65
C PRO A 959 -29.70 19.47 -9.94
N PHE A 960 -28.58 19.21 -10.61
CA PHE A 960 -27.47 18.44 -10.05
C PHE A 960 -26.77 19.19 -8.92
N SER A 961 -26.93 20.51 -8.85
CA SER A 961 -26.48 21.33 -7.73
C SER A 961 -27.29 21.14 -6.44
N ARG A 962 -28.36 20.35 -6.43
CA ARG A 962 -29.20 20.10 -5.24
C ARG A 962 -29.27 18.60 -4.90
N PRO A 963 -28.17 17.99 -4.42
CA PRO A 963 -28.09 16.55 -4.20
C PRO A 963 -29.10 16.00 -3.18
N GLY A 964 -29.53 16.81 -2.20
CA GLY A 964 -30.53 16.38 -1.20
C GLY A 964 -31.92 16.07 -1.78
N GLY A 965 -32.23 16.52 -2.99
CA GLY A 965 -33.54 16.29 -3.62
C GLY A 965 -33.70 14.94 -4.32
N PHE A 966 -32.63 14.18 -4.55
CA PHE A 966 -32.70 12.96 -5.37
C PHE A 966 -33.30 11.77 -4.62
N SER A 967 -32.84 11.49 -3.39
CA SER A 967 -33.31 10.33 -2.60
C SER A 967 -34.83 10.35 -2.39
N PRO A 968 -35.45 11.44 -1.88
CA PRO A 968 -36.87 11.44 -1.59
C PRO A 968 -37.74 11.21 -2.84
N VAL A 969 -37.29 11.75 -3.99
CA VAL A 969 -37.99 11.56 -5.26
C VAL A 969 -37.89 10.11 -5.72
N LEU A 970 -36.71 9.49 -5.65
CA LEU A 970 -36.54 8.08 -5.99
C LEU A 970 -37.30 7.13 -5.06
N ASP A 971 -37.27 7.38 -3.75
CA ASP A 971 -38.00 6.60 -2.76
C ASP A 971 -39.52 6.64 -3.05
N SER A 972 -40.05 7.82 -3.41
CA SER A 972 -41.47 7.97 -3.77
C SER A 972 -41.88 7.20 -5.03
N ILE A 973 -40.93 6.91 -5.92
CA ILE A 973 -41.16 6.25 -7.21
C ILE A 973 -41.01 4.73 -7.09
N ARG A 974 -40.07 4.24 -6.27
CA ARG A 974 -39.66 2.83 -6.24
C ARG A 974 -40.24 2.03 -5.08
N GLY A 975 -40.67 2.67 -3.99
CA GLY A 975 -41.38 2.04 -2.87
C GLY A 975 -40.56 1.09 -1.97
N ASP A 976 -39.57 0.35 -2.50
CA ASP A 976 -39.04 -0.84 -1.84
C ASP A 976 -37.50 -0.91 -1.68
N THR A 977 -36.74 0.08 -2.16
CA THR A 977 -35.28 0.11 -1.99
C THR A 977 -34.85 1.38 -1.27
N HIS A 978 -34.25 1.24 -0.09
CA HIS A 978 -33.63 2.36 0.62
C HIS A 978 -32.52 2.97 -0.23
N VAL A 979 -32.78 4.18 -0.75
CA VAL A 979 -31.75 5.03 -1.34
C VAL A 979 -31.09 5.81 -0.19
N PRO A 980 -29.75 5.79 -0.04
CA PRO A 980 -29.11 6.61 0.97
C PRO A 980 -29.37 8.08 0.65
N SER A 981 -29.70 8.84 1.69
CA SER A 981 -29.72 10.31 1.62
C SER A 981 -28.37 10.86 1.18
N TRP A 982 -28.36 12.11 0.70
CA TRP A 982 -27.10 12.75 0.32
C TRP A 982 -26.12 12.81 1.50
N GLU A 983 -26.61 13.06 2.71
CA GLU A 983 -25.83 13.12 3.93
C GLU A 983 -25.22 11.76 4.30
N GLU A 984 -25.99 10.68 4.17
CA GLU A 984 -25.50 9.30 4.39
C GLU A 984 -24.45 8.92 3.36
N TYR A 985 -24.71 9.19 2.08
CA TYR A 985 -23.75 8.92 1.00
C TYR A 985 -22.46 9.74 1.17
N LEU A 986 -22.57 11.04 1.46
CA LEU A 986 -21.42 11.90 1.72
C LEU A 986 -20.60 11.41 2.92
N ALA A 987 -21.26 10.95 3.99
CA ALA A 987 -20.60 10.40 5.17
C ALA A 987 -19.85 9.09 4.88
N GLY A 988 -20.33 8.26 3.95
CA GLY A 988 -19.65 7.02 3.53
C GLY A 988 -18.37 7.25 2.70
N GLY A 989 -18.23 8.41 2.05
CA GLY A 989 -17.04 8.74 1.25
C GLY A 989 -16.80 7.79 0.08
N ALA A 990 -15.55 7.46 -0.21
CA ALA A 990 -15.15 6.60 -1.33
C ALA A 990 -15.00 5.11 -0.92
N ASP A 991 -15.94 4.59 -0.12
CA ASP A 991 -15.90 3.24 0.41
C ASP A 991 -16.53 2.17 -0.52
N ALA A 992 -16.55 0.92 -0.04
CA ALA A 992 -17.13 -0.20 -0.78
C ALA A 992 -18.66 -0.13 -0.90
N VAL A 993 -19.34 0.48 0.07
CA VAL A 993 -20.81 0.57 0.10
C VAL A 993 -21.28 1.55 -0.97
N ASN A 994 -20.71 2.75 -0.97
CA ASN A 994 -20.98 3.78 -1.97
C ASN A 994 -20.58 3.34 -3.38
N TYR A 995 -19.45 2.63 -3.52
CA TYR A 995 -19.07 2.08 -4.82
C TYR A 995 -20.13 1.13 -5.37
N ARG A 996 -20.61 0.18 -4.55
CA ARG A 996 -21.62 -0.80 -4.98
C ARG A 996 -22.94 -0.13 -5.36
N PHE A 997 -23.36 0.86 -4.58
CA PHE A 997 -24.51 1.69 -4.90
C PHE A 997 -24.37 2.34 -6.30
N ILE A 998 -23.22 2.96 -6.60
CA ILE A 998 -23.00 3.57 -7.91
C ILE A 998 -22.93 2.53 -9.02
N ALA A 999 -22.29 1.37 -8.80
CA ALA A 999 -22.21 0.29 -9.78
C ALA A 999 -23.60 -0.28 -10.13
N GLU A 1000 -24.48 -0.41 -9.14
CA GLU A 1000 -25.86 -0.85 -9.34
C GLU A 1000 -26.63 0.15 -10.21
N TYR A 1001 -26.65 1.43 -9.83
CA TYR A 1001 -27.39 2.46 -10.54
C TYR A 1001 -26.85 2.75 -11.94
N THR A 1002 -25.53 2.60 -12.16
CA THR A 1002 -24.93 2.78 -13.49
C THR A 1002 -25.22 1.63 -14.44
N THR A 1003 -25.43 0.41 -13.93
CA THR A 1003 -25.84 -0.74 -14.75
C THR A 1003 -27.22 -0.49 -15.36
N ASP A 1004 -28.20 -0.12 -14.52
CA ASP A 1004 -29.55 0.24 -14.97
C ASP A 1004 -29.53 1.44 -15.93
N LEU A 1005 -28.72 2.46 -15.59
CA LEU A 1005 -28.58 3.67 -16.41
C LEU A 1005 -28.04 3.36 -17.81
N GLY A 1006 -27.06 2.45 -17.92
CA GLY A 1006 -26.52 2.02 -19.21
C GLY A 1006 -27.58 1.35 -20.09
N HIS A 1007 -28.48 0.55 -19.51
CA HIS A 1007 -29.60 -0.03 -20.24
C HIS A 1007 -30.58 1.03 -20.76
N LEU A 1008 -30.96 1.99 -19.90
CA LEU A 1008 -31.86 3.09 -20.28
C LEU A 1008 -31.27 3.95 -21.41
N ALA A 1009 -29.99 4.29 -21.30
CA ALA A 1009 -29.30 5.13 -22.29
C ALA A 1009 -29.09 4.44 -23.65
N ASN A 1010 -29.21 3.10 -23.72
CA ASN A 1010 -29.07 2.34 -24.96
C ASN A 1010 -30.44 1.95 -25.57
N ALA A 1011 -31.53 2.05 -24.81
CA ALA A 1011 -32.88 1.74 -25.27
C ALA A 1011 -33.56 2.91 -26.01
N GLY A 1012 -33.10 4.14 -25.76
CA GLY A 1012 -33.45 5.34 -26.52
C GLY A 1012 -32.38 5.66 -27.55
#